data_AF-A0A7S3X6J5-F1
#
_entry.id   AF-A0A7S3X6J5-F1
#
_cell.length_a   1.000
_cell.length_b   1.000
_cell.length_c   1.000
_cell.angle_alpha   90.00
_cell.angle_beta   90.00
_cell.angle_gamma   90.00
#
_symmetry.space_group_name_H-M   'P 1'
#
loop_
_entity.id
_entity.type
_entity.pdbx_description
1 polymer ?
#
loop_
_entity_poly.entity_id
_entity_poly.type
_entity_poly.pdbx_seq_one_letter_code
_entity_poly.pdbx_strand_id
1 'polypeptide(L)'
;AAPLPCEAGSYSRATNLTDASECIDASPGHFATAGSTQQTACREGSFANGTRNGACELCKEGHYQDKSAAAACVRCAAGKFCPQGSSRELDAQCKAGTYARLTDRDGDPECLDCPMGSSCGGGAAPPSECSPGYFASASGLSECTRCEGGTYQSEARAAGCIACEMGSYCAEGASAPLPCEKRTYSNKTNLESVGGCEGCPEGHACTTGSVIPVPCRAGTFAFGSRNAECELCRAGTYQNGTGASNCLPCGSGSFCPIGASLELPAACEPGTYGNVTDGDGLPDCFDCPAGSSCPGGAAPPTQCAAGTVAPAERMKTCDSCAAGTYQDGTGATRCRDCVAGHYCTEGASAPLPCPHPLGTGRGSVTCSVCKREFYLLNSSANPADIFDNPTKHCKRCPKYADCSARGTTLQTLGVPPGLWRASSLTTELHACVASDHCSGSGGAADVSRRRLTASGSDNRVVGDVIVGEGCNAGHTGPRCEWCRSESQYFDRVQRGCVDCPSAGVRFANLVGIVLAAAATGALFYLALTRVAIFGRAGARAAHRLSHMKVKVGFQPKVKVLVSFYQIAATLGPVYGVRLHEDFTRWTDFIDAISFDLLGLTYPDACIGSMADRLLLAALWPVVLVLLGGTALACHALAVWLMSGPAPSSSPAAISDDGGRSDSDGGRGGRGTALGLLGSALRSLLRPLQPSHEAVTPYNLRRDLVRSTLRRLLYWAILVAYLVLPSVSRSIFKARKCESFSINVLDETRRSYLMADLDVLCSADDDKYRELDLIFWSFFVLWPVLVPLTFLVLLLSLRPAVRAQRISPLANACRFLWRDYDADFIFW
;
A
#
# COMPACT_ATOMS: atom_id res chain seq x y z
N ALA A 1 17.46 -48.48 136.41
CA ALA A 1 17.72 -47.55 135.29
C ALA A 1 19.23 -47.52 135.04
N ALA A 2 19.67 -47.00 133.89
CA ALA A 2 21.09 -46.90 133.50
C ALA A 2 21.36 -45.50 132.89
N PRO A 3 22.59 -44.95 132.99
CA PRO A 3 22.94 -43.57 132.62
C PRO A 3 23.31 -43.37 131.12
N LEU A 4 23.45 -42.09 130.69
CA LEU A 4 23.77 -41.67 129.30
C LEU A 4 25.02 -40.74 129.19
N PRO A 5 25.78 -40.74 128.06
CA PRO A 5 26.97 -39.87 127.85
C PRO A 5 26.81 -38.76 126.76
N CYS A 6 27.79 -37.83 126.68
CA CYS A 6 27.83 -36.67 125.76
C CYS A 6 28.42 -36.94 124.34
N GLU A 7 27.98 -36.17 123.34
CA GLU A 7 28.40 -36.26 121.92
C GLU A 7 29.66 -35.45 121.54
N ALA A 8 30.19 -35.68 120.33
CA ALA A 8 31.39 -35.03 119.80
C ALA A 8 31.26 -33.51 119.66
N GLY A 9 32.39 -32.81 119.81
CA GLY A 9 32.43 -31.36 119.96
C GLY A 9 31.97 -30.87 121.33
N SER A 10 31.46 -31.75 122.21
CA SER A 10 31.07 -31.44 123.59
C SER A 10 31.77 -32.34 124.62
N TYR A 11 31.76 -31.93 125.89
CA TYR A 11 32.38 -32.64 127.02
C TYR A 11 31.63 -32.39 128.33
N SER A 12 31.80 -33.25 129.34
CA SER A 12 31.26 -33.03 130.69
C SER A 12 32.19 -33.58 131.79
N ARG A 13 31.83 -33.31 133.06
CA ARG A 13 32.53 -33.77 134.26
C ARG A 13 31.67 -34.61 135.22
N ALA A 14 30.36 -34.70 134.99
CA ALA A 14 29.48 -35.61 135.72
C ALA A 14 29.66 -37.06 135.23
N THR A 15 29.32 -38.05 136.06
CA THR A 15 29.52 -39.48 135.74
C THR A 15 28.27 -40.35 135.87
N ASN A 16 27.20 -39.86 136.49
CA ASN A 16 25.95 -40.58 136.73
C ASN A 16 24.75 -39.87 136.07
N LEU A 17 24.93 -39.33 134.87
CA LEU A 17 23.93 -38.49 134.19
C LEU A 17 22.62 -39.27 133.93
N THR A 18 21.51 -38.64 134.25
CA THR A 18 20.15 -39.09 133.86
C THR A 18 19.48 -38.18 132.84
N ASP A 19 20.11 -37.05 132.49
CA ASP A 19 19.65 -36.07 131.50
C ASP A 19 20.83 -35.63 130.62
N ALA A 20 20.57 -35.20 129.39
CA ALA A 20 21.60 -34.81 128.41
C ALA A 20 22.03 -33.33 128.51
N SER A 21 21.36 -32.53 129.34
CA SER A 21 21.60 -31.08 129.49
C SER A 21 22.88 -30.70 130.26
N GLU A 22 23.67 -31.68 130.70
CA GLU A 22 24.91 -31.48 131.50
C GLU A 22 26.22 -31.38 130.66
N CYS A 23 26.15 -31.21 129.34
CA CYS A 23 27.30 -31.18 128.41
C CYS A 23 27.70 -29.75 127.94
N ILE A 24 28.99 -29.52 127.64
CA ILE A 24 29.60 -28.21 127.31
C ILE A 24 30.37 -28.28 125.99
N ASP A 25 30.26 -27.27 125.12
CA ASP A 25 30.92 -27.25 123.79
C ASP A 25 32.41 -26.80 123.78
N ALA A 26 33.17 -27.30 122.80
CA ALA A 26 34.56 -26.89 122.52
C ALA A 26 34.66 -25.50 121.85
N SER A 27 35.83 -24.87 121.97
CA SER A 27 36.16 -23.47 121.63
C SER A 27 36.91 -23.31 120.29
N PRO A 28 36.98 -22.09 119.69
CA PRO A 28 37.80 -21.83 118.50
C PRO A 28 39.29 -22.11 118.70
N GLY A 29 40.00 -22.49 117.63
CA GLY A 29 41.37 -23.00 117.69
C GLY A 29 41.52 -24.36 118.40
N HIS A 30 40.41 -24.94 118.90
CA HIS A 30 40.37 -26.18 119.67
C HIS A 30 39.29 -27.15 119.16
N PHE A 31 39.33 -28.40 119.62
CA PHE A 31 38.38 -29.46 119.32
C PHE A 31 38.16 -30.43 120.50
N ALA A 32 37.06 -31.20 120.48
CA ALA A 32 36.76 -32.28 121.42
C ALA A 32 36.04 -33.45 120.74
N THR A 33 36.27 -34.69 121.19
CA THR A 33 35.68 -35.91 120.64
C THR A 33 34.59 -36.49 121.56
N ALA A 34 33.71 -37.37 121.05
CA ALA A 34 32.59 -37.92 121.82
C ALA A 34 33.06 -38.60 123.12
N GLY A 35 32.31 -38.40 124.22
CA GLY A 35 32.68 -38.89 125.55
C GLY A 35 33.89 -38.18 126.20
N SER A 36 34.42 -37.10 125.62
CA SER A 36 35.52 -36.33 126.22
C SER A 36 35.13 -35.66 127.53
N THR A 37 36.15 -35.35 128.34
CA THR A 37 36.04 -34.54 129.57
C THR A 37 36.68 -33.15 129.44
N GLN A 38 37.31 -32.83 128.30
CA GLN A 38 38.02 -31.56 128.00
C GLN A 38 38.36 -31.43 126.48
N GLN A 39 39.07 -30.37 126.07
CA GLN A 39 39.35 -29.97 124.67
C GLN A 39 40.86 -29.75 124.35
N THR A 40 41.24 -29.77 123.07
CA THR A 40 42.65 -29.78 122.56
C THR A 40 42.89 -28.82 121.37
N ALA A 41 44.11 -28.28 121.15
CA ALA A 41 44.41 -27.20 120.18
C ALA A 41 45.20 -27.59 118.90
N CYS A 42 45.22 -26.71 117.89
CA CYS A 42 45.90 -26.89 116.57
C CYS A 42 47.39 -26.43 116.52
N ARG A 43 48.13 -26.78 115.44
CA ARG A 43 49.58 -26.51 115.25
C ARG A 43 49.92 -25.52 114.11
N GLU A 44 51.17 -25.10 114.00
CA GLU A 44 51.67 -24.27 112.88
C GLU A 44 51.38 -24.89 111.51
N GLY A 45 51.19 -24.05 110.48
CA GLY A 45 50.65 -24.45 109.18
C GLY A 45 49.18 -24.92 109.19
N SER A 46 48.50 -24.90 110.34
CA SER A 46 47.13 -25.42 110.52
C SER A 46 46.24 -24.53 111.42
N PHE A 47 44.91 -24.70 111.35
CA PHE A 47 43.94 -23.90 112.11
C PHE A 47 42.62 -24.64 112.40
N ALA A 48 41.79 -24.11 113.32
CA ALA A 48 40.38 -24.50 113.47
C ALA A 48 39.50 -23.31 113.87
N ASN A 49 38.25 -23.28 113.40
CA ASN A 49 37.36 -22.10 113.45
C ASN A 49 35.98 -22.44 114.02
N GLY A 50 35.42 -21.60 114.90
CA GLY A 50 34.11 -21.81 115.53
C GLY A 50 34.12 -22.71 116.78
N THR A 51 32.93 -22.98 117.33
CA THR A 51 32.71 -23.84 118.50
C THR A 51 32.17 -25.22 118.10
N ARG A 52 32.23 -26.21 119.02
CA ARG A 52 31.83 -27.62 118.80
C ARG A 52 32.64 -28.35 117.71
N ASN A 53 33.92 -28.00 117.56
CA ASN A 53 34.81 -28.62 116.56
C ASN A 53 35.31 -30.03 116.95
N GLY A 54 35.64 -30.82 115.92
CA GLY A 54 36.22 -32.17 116.05
C GLY A 54 37.66 -32.34 115.52
N ALA A 55 38.22 -31.38 114.75
CA ALA A 55 39.56 -31.47 114.12
C ALA A 55 40.11 -30.08 113.67
N CYS A 56 41.27 -30.06 112.99
CA CYS A 56 41.96 -28.88 112.44
C CYS A 56 42.34 -29.07 110.93
N GLU A 57 42.51 -27.99 110.17
CA GLU A 57 42.82 -27.96 108.71
C GLU A 57 44.16 -27.27 108.38
N LEU A 58 44.74 -27.50 107.18
CA LEU A 58 46.03 -26.94 106.72
C LEU A 58 45.90 -25.69 105.82
N CYS A 59 46.95 -24.86 105.79
CA CYS A 59 47.08 -23.72 104.87
C CYS A 59 47.30 -24.13 103.39
N LYS A 60 46.77 -23.31 102.47
CA LYS A 60 46.79 -23.53 101.00
C LYS A 60 47.97 -22.80 100.33
N GLU A 61 48.15 -23.01 99.03
CA GLU A 61 49.17 -22.34 98.20
C GLU A 61 49.04 -20.80 98.24
N GLY A 62 50.16 -20.11 98.06
CA GLY A 62 50.28 -18.66 98.23
C GLY A 62 50.12 -18.19 99.68
N HIS A 63 49.89 -19.10 100.62
CA HIS A 63 49.60 -18.83 102.03
C HIS A 63 50.46 -19.68 102.98
N TYR A 64 50.67 -19.15 104.18
CA TYR A 64 51.45 -19.76 105.25
C TYR A 64 50.85 -19.45 106.64
N GLN A 65 51.27 -20.18 107.68
CA GLN A 65 50.94 -19.84 109.07
C GLN A 65 52.07 -20.27 110.00
N ASP A 66 52.56 -19.33 110.81
CA ASP A 66 53.72 -19.43 111.69
C ASP A 66 53.36 -19.63 113.18
N LYS A 67 52.08 -19.82 113.51
CA LYS A 67 51.58 -19.89 114.90
C LYS A 67 50.65 -21.07 115.17
N SER A 68 50.73 -21.64 116.38
CA SER A 68 49.83 -22.66 116.93
C SER A 68 48.53 -22.09 117.50
N ALA A 69 47.53 -22.94 117.72
CA ALA A 69 46.17 -22.59 118.15
C ALA A 69 45.45 -21.54 117.27
N ALA A 70 45.89 -21.38 116.03
CA ALA A 70 45.39 -20.40 115.08
C ALA A 70 43.98 -20.73 114.55
N ALA A 71 43.31 -19.71 114.01
CA ALA A 71 41.99 -19.79 113.37
C ALA A 71 41.98 -19.39 111.87
N ALA A 72 43.13 -19.04 111.28
CA ALA A 72 43.29 -18.64 109.87
C ALA A 72 44.77 -18.72 109.41
N CYS A 73 45.05 -18.40 108.13
CA CYS A 73 46.39 -18.33 107.51
C CYS A 73 46.68 -16.94 106.87
N VAL A 74 47.94 -16.66 106.51
CA VAL A 74 48.47 -15.38 105.97
C VAL A 74 48.99 -15.58 104.53
N ARG A 75 49.14 -14.52 103.70
CA ARG A 75 49.45 -14.59 102.25
C ARG A 75 50.81 -13.97 101.87
N CYS A 76 51.47 -14.47 100.82
CA CYS A 76 52.84 -14.11 100.43
C CYS A 76 53.02 -12.88 99.49
N ALA A 77 54.23 -12.31 99.46
CA ALA A 77 54.61 -10.99 98.94
C ALA A 77 54.99 -10.92 97.44
N ALA A 78 55.10 -9.69 96.91
CA ALA A 78 55.33 -9.44 95.48
C ALA A 78 56.76 -9.81 95.03
N GLY A 79 56.88 -10.52 93.90
CA GLY A 79 58.15 -11.02 93.39
C GLY A 79 58.71 -12.23 94.13
N LYS A 80 57.94 -12.80 95.08
CA LYS A 80 58.28 -14.01 95.84
C LYS A 80 57.24 -15.12 95.59
N PHE A 81 57.56 -16.37 95.94
CA PHE A 81 56.63 -17.51 95.84
C PHE A 81 56.57 -18.44 97.06
N CYS A 82 55.44 -19.17 97.23
CA CYS A 82 55.08 -19.98 98.41
C CYS A 82 54.16 -21.21 98.09
N PRO A 83 54.63 -22.47 98.24
CA PRO A 83 53.82 -23.69 98.03
C PRO A 83 52.88 -24.05 99.21
N GLN A 84 52.07 -25.11 99.07
CA GLN A 84 51.09 -25.54 100.09
C GLN A 84 51.73 -25.87 101.44
N GLY A 85 51.06 -25.49 102.54
CA GLY A 85 51.53 -25.79 103.91
C GLY A 85 52.81 -25.08 104.32
N SER A 86 53.20 -24.03 103.59
CA SER A 86 54.44 -23.26 103.81
C SER A 86 54.50 -22.55 105.16
N SER A 87 55.72 -22.08 105.47
CA SER A 87 56.04 -21.15 106.56
C SER A 87 56.89 -19.93 106.13
N ARG A 88 57.29 -19.77 104.84
CA ARG A 88 58.09 -18.63 104.29
C ARG A 88 58.20 -18.62 102.74
N GLU A 89 58.93 -17.65 102.16
CA GLU A 89 58.93 -17.23 100.72
C GLU A 89 60.32 -17.30 100.00
N LEU A 90 60.40 -17.19 98.64
CA LEU A 90 61.60 -17.45 97.76
C LEU A 90 61.80 -16.50 96.51
N ASP A 91 62.87 -16.64 95.68
CA ASP A 91 63.38 -15.69 94.62
C ASP A 91 63.75 -16.30 93.21
N ALA A 92 64.09 -15.48 92.17
CA ALA A 92 64.26 -15.87 90.73
C ALA A 92 65.52 -15.33 89.95
N GLN A 93 65.98 -15.98 88.86
CA GLN A 93 67.21 -15.62 88.07
C GLN A 93 67.20 -16.05 86.56
N CYS A 94 67.72 -15.22 85.61
CA CYS A 94 67.83 -15.52 84.14
C CYS A 94 69.08 -14.87 83.46
N LYS A 95 69.41 -15.22 82.20
CA LYS A 95 70.66 -14.83 81.45
C LYS A 95 70.47 -13.67 80.44
N ALA A 96 71.56 -13.05 79.97
CA ALA A 96 71.55 -12.12 78.84
C ALA A 96 70.94 -12.74 77.56
N GLY A 97 70.26 -11.94 76.75
CA GLY A 97 69.41 -12.42 75.65
C GLY A 97 68.06 -13.00 76.09
N THR A 98 67.83 -13.22 77.40
CA THR A 98 66.58 -13.74 77.98
C THR A 98 66.04 -12.83 79.09
N TYR A 99 64.79 -13.00 79.51
CA TYR A 99 64.19 -12.30 80.65
C TYR A 99 63.22 -13.20 81.45
N ALA A 100 63.10 -12.94 82.75
CA ALA A 100 62.22 -13.69 83.66
C ALA A 100 60.76 -13.27 83.57
N ARG A 101 59.83 -14.23 83.70
CA ARG A 101 58.38 -13.99 83.84
C ARG A 101 57.87 -14.46 85.21
N LEU A 102 57.59 -13.50 86.10
CA LEU A 102 56.98 -13.74 87.42
C LEU A 102 55.51 -13.27 87.39
N THR A 103 54.57 -14.14 87.01
CA THR A 103 53.12 -13.81 87.03
C THR A 103 52.45 -14.13 88.36
N ASP A 104 52.71 -15.31 88.91
CA ASP A 104 51.96 -15.86 90.06
C ASP A 104 52.90 -16.35 91.16
N ARG A 105 52.48 -16.26 92.43
CA ARG A 105 53.33 -16.40 93.63
C ARG A 105 53.39 -17.83 94.15
N ASP A 106 53.16 -18.79 93.26
CA ASP A 106 52.68 -20.12 93.61
C ASP A 106 53.51 -21.24 92.94
N GLY A 107 54.67 -20.89 92.35
CA GLY A 107 55.61 -21.84 91.73
C GLY A 107 56.96 -21.23 91.32
N ASP A 108 57.85 -22.05 90.76
CA ASP A 108 59.17 -21.65 90.24
C ASP A 108 59.08 -20.80 88.93
N PRO A 109 60.07 -19.93 88.66
CA PRO A 109 60.03 -18.94 87.57
C PRO A 109 60.52 -19.45 86.19
N GLU A 110 59.94 -18.92 85.11
CA GLU A 110 60.32 -19.21 83.72
C GLU A 110 61.17 -18.08 83.08
N CYS A 111 62.14 -18.44 82.23
CA CYS A 111 62.97 -17.52 81.44
C CYS A 111 62.64 -17.62 79.94
N LEU A 112 62.47 -16.49 79.25
CA LEU A 112 62.09 -16.43 77.82
C LEU A 112 63.09 -15.58 77.00
N ASP A 113 63.28 -15.90 75.72
CA ASP A 113 64.13 -15.14 74.80
C ASP A 113 63.63 -13.70 74.53
N CYS A 114 64.56 -12.80 74.24
CA CYS A 114 64.27 -11.43 73.84
C CYS A 114 63.54 -11.39 72.48
N PRO A 115 62.42 -10.64 72.33
CA PRO A 115 61.69 -10.56 71.06
C PRO A 115 62.43 -9.73 69.99
N MET A 116 62.13 -10.01 68.71
CA MET A 116 62.62 -9.22 67.57
C MET A 116 62.28 -7.72 67.69
N GLY A 117 63.14 -6.88 67.11
CA GLY A 117 63.08 -5.42 67.24
C GLY A 117 63.48 -4.90 68.63
N SER A 118 63.92 -5.79 69.53
CA SER A 118 64.33 -5.45 70.89
C SER A 118 65.64 -6.16 71.28
N SER A 119 66.30 -5.65 72.32
CA SER A 119 67.52 -6.22 72.90
C SER A 119 67.45 -6.30 74.43
N CYS A 120 68.08 -7.33 75.02
CA CYS A 120 67.92 -7.70 76.43
C CYS A 120 69.26 -8.01 77.15
N GLY A 121 69.58 -7.25 78.20
CA GLY A 121 70.77 -7.45 79.03
C GLY A 121 70.70 -8.64 80.00
N GLY A 122 69.51 -9.14 80.33
CA GLY A 122 69.30 -10.34 81.15
C GLY A 122 68.56 -10.13 82.47
N GLY A 123 68.35 -11.22 83.21
CA GLY A 123 67.72 -11.22 84.53
C GLY A 123 66.22 -10.97 84.49
N ALA A 124 65.72 -10.08 85.36
CA ALA A 124 64.31 -9.69 85.44
C ALA A 124 63.99 -8.36 84.73
N ALA A 125 64.93 -7.82 83.94
CA ALA A 125 64.74 -6.58 83.20
C ALA A 125 63.92 -6.82 81.90
N PRO A 126 62.98 -5.93 81.53
CA PRO A 126 62.21 -6.06 80.30
C PRO A 126 63.06 -5.73 79.03
N PRO A 127 62.62 -6.17 77.84
CA PRO A 127 63.27 -5.83 76.57
C PRO A 127 63.32 -4.31 76.29
N SER A 128 64.38 -3.87 75.62
CA SER A 128 64.57 -2.48 75.15
C SER A 128 64.47 -2.38 73.63
N GLU A 129 63.82 -1.35 73.09
CA GLU A 129 63.48 -1.27 71.65
C GLU A 129 64.54 -0.53 70.82
N CYS A 130 64.79 -0.98 69.59
CA CYS A 130 65.72 -0.29 68.68
C CYS A 130 65.19 1.09 68.26
N SER A 131 66.08 2.07 68.13
CA SER A 131 65.74 3.43 67.67
C SER A 131 65.74 3.54 66.13
N PRO A 132 65.05 4.55 65.54
CA PRO A 132 65.12 4.84 64.11
C PRO A 132 66.55 4.93 63.57
N GLY A 133 66.76 4.45 62.34
CA GLY A 133 68.08 4.20 61.75
C GLY A 133 68.75 2.89 62.20
N TYR A 134 68.15 2.14 63.12
CA TYR A 134 68.65 0.86 63.65
C TYR A 134 67.56 -0.23 63.72
N PHE A 135 67.95 -1.51 63.75
CA PHE A 135 67.05 -2.67 63.74
C PHE A 135 67.61 -3.88 64.50
N ALA A 136 66.75 -4.84 64.84
CA ALA A 136 67.12 -6.17 65.36
C ALA A 136 66.30 -7.28 64.69
N SER A 137 66.93 -8.02 63.78
CA SER A 137 66.28 -8.96 62.84
C SER A 137 66.03 -10.38 63.38
N ALA A 138 66.45 -10.68 64.61
CA ALA A 138 66.23 -11.99 65.24
C ALA A 138 65.90 -11.84 66.73
N SER A 139 65.45 -12.92 67.37
CA SER A 139 65.27 -13.00 68.82
C SER A 139 66.61 -13.21 69.55
N GLY A 140 66.65 -12.85 70.83
CA GLY A 140 67.82 -13.05 71.70
C GLY A 140 68.99 -12.07 71.51
N LEU A 141 68.83 -11.00 70.70
CA LEU A 141 69.89 -10.00 70.52
C LEU A 141 70.19 -9.20 71.81
N SER A 142 71.46 -8.80 71.94
CA SER A 142 71.97 -7.97 73.03
C SER A 142 72.15 -6.49 72.66
N GLU A 143 72.08 -6.13 71.37
CA GLU A 143 72.25 -4.77 70.82
C GLU A 143 71.53 -4.65 69.46
N CYS A 144 71.39 -3.44 68.89
CA CYS A 144 70.74 -3.18 67.60
C CYS A 144 71.73 -2.75 66.50
N THR A 145 71.47 -3.14 65.24
CA THR A 145 72.32 -2.91 64.06
C THR A 145 71.89 -1.66 63.28
N ARG A 146 72.81 -0.88 62.69
CA ARG A 146 72.52 0.32 61.87
C ARG A 146 72.09 -0.03 60.43
N CYS A 147 71.28 0.82 59.80
CA CYS A 147 71.01 0.81 58.35
C CYS A 147 72.20 1.30 57.50
N GLU A 148 72.53 0.56 56.43
CA GLU A 148 73.60 0.91 55.48
C GLU A 148 73.18 2.03 54.51
N GLY A 149 74.15 2.63 53.80
CA GLY A 149 73.88 3.63 52.76
C GLY A 149 72.92 3.12 51.68
N GLY A 150 72.07 4.01 51.17
CA GLY A 150 70.96 3.62 50.29
C GLY A 150 69.78 2.95 51.02
N THR A 151 69.82 2.79 52.34
CA THR A 151 68.69 2.34 53.17
C THR A 151 68.41 3.30 54.33
N TYR A 152 67.21 3.26 54.89
CA TYR A 152 66.81 4.06 56.06
C TYR A 152 65.85 3.28 56.97
N GLN A 153 65.58 3.81 58.16
CA GLN A 153 64.47 3.30 59.00
C GLN A 153 63.85 4.43 59.84
N SER A 154 62.56 4.71 59.64
CA SER A 154 61.83 5.73 60.41
C SER A 154 61.27 5.20 61.73
N GLU A 155 60.98 3.91 61.83
CA GLU A 155 60.28 3.34 62.97
C GLU A 155 61.22 2.84 64.06
N ALA A 156 60.79 3.00 65.31
CA ALA A 156 61.37 2.28 66.43
C ALA A 156 60.97 0.79 66.37
N ARG A 157 61.70 -0.05 67.10
CA ARG A 157 61.48 -1.51 67.20
C ARG A 157 61.54 -2.27 65.86
N ALA A 158 62.25 -1.73 64.88
CA ALA A 158 62.33 -2.33 63.55
C ALA A 158 63.10 -3.67 63.51
N ALA A 159 62.69 -4.56 62.61
CA ALA A 159 63.37 -5.84 62.33
C ALA A 159 64.25 -5.82 61.05
N GLY A 160 64.32 -4.69 60.35
CA GLY A 160 65.13 -4.48 59.15
C GLY A 160 65.10 -3.01 58.70
N CYS A 161 65.81 -2.69 57.62
CA CYS A 161 65.84 -1.36 57.00
C CYS A 161 65.08 -1.33 55.67
N ILE A 162 64.65 -0.13 55.27
CA ILE A 162 63.84 0.16 54.08
C ILE A 162 64.75 0.71 52.98
N ALA A 163 64.56 0.24 51.74
CA ALA A 163 65.28 0.73 50.57
C ALA A 163 64.96 2.21 50.28
N CYS A 164 65.96 3.00 49.86
CA CYS A 164 65.70 4.38 49.44
C CYS A 164 64.97 4.39 48.10
N GLU A 165 63.80 5.03 48.04
CA GLU A 165 62.99 5.13 46.82
C GLU A 165 63.57 6.09 45.78
N MET A 166 63.14 5.95 44.54
CA MET A 166 63.58 6.79 43.42
C MET A 166 63.24 8.27 43.65
N GLY A 167 63.97 9.17 43.02
CA GLY A 167 63.85 10.63 43.22
C GLY A 167 64.45 11.13 44.55
N SER A 168 64.95 10.23 45.40
CA SER A 168 65.58 10.54 46.70
C SER A 168 66.91 9.80 46.90
N TYR A 169 67.65 10.19 47.94
CA TYR A 169 68.88 9.53 48.40
C TYR A 169 68.90 9.38 49.94
N CYS A 170 69.63 8.38 50.44
CA CYS A 170 69.71 8.00 51.85
C CYS A 170 71.18 7.75 52.23
N ALA A 171 71.71 8.56 53.14
CA ALA A 171 73.04 8.34 53.72
C ALA A 171 73.03 7.16 54.73
N GLU A 172 74.21 6.66 55.10
CA GLU A 172 74.34 5.62 56.14
C GLU A 172 73.71 6.07 57.47
N GLY A 173 72.91 5.20 58.09
CA GLY A 173 72.19 5.49 59.33
C GLY A 173 71.01 6.47 59.19
N ALA A 174 70.52 6.72 57.96
CA ALA A 174 69.39 7.60 57.74
C ALA A 174 68.10 7.11 58.46
N SER A 175 67.35 8.06 59.02
CA SER A 175 66.00 7.83 59.52
C SER A 175 64.90 8.25 58.53
N ALA A 176 65.26 8.96 57.45
CA ALA A 176 64.36 9.39 56.38
C ALA A 176 65.11 9.64 55.06
N PRO A 177 64.46 9.49 53.88
CA PRO A 177 65.02 9.83 52.58
C PRO A 177 65.06 11.35 52.30
N LEU A 178 66.02 11.79 51.48
CA LEU A 178 66.20 13.18 51.05
C LEU A 178 65.97 13.32 49.53
N PRO A 179 65.07 14.20 49.04
CA PRO A 179 64.76 14.30 47.61
C PRO A 179 65.87 15.01 46.79
N CYS A 180 66.00 14.64 45.52
CA CYS A 180 66.80 15.38 44.54
C CYS A 180 66.24 16.81 44.33
N GLU A 181 67.11 17.81 44.17
CA GLU A 181 66.69 19.20 43.99
C GLU A 181 66.06 19.47 42.62
N LYS A 182 65.25 20.55 42.52
CA LYS A 182 64.72 21.05 41.24
C LYS A 182 65.83 21.22 40.19
N ARG A 183 65.48 21.01 38.92
CA ARG A 183 66.39 20.86 37.77
C ARG A 183 67.19 19.56 37.73
N THR A 184 66.98 18.63 38.67
CA THR A 184 67.54 17.28 38.66
C THR A 184 66.46 16.21 38.89
N TYR A 185 66.77 14.96 38.56
CA TYR A 185 65.91 13.78 38.76
C TYR A 185 66.75 12.54 39.13
N SER A 186 66.11 11.47 39.62
CA SER A 186 66.76 10.15 39.75
C SER A 186 65.74 9.02 39.57
N ASN A 187 66.02 8.10 38.64
CA ASN A 187 65.25 6.87 38.43
C ASN A 187 65.88 5.64 39.11
N LYS A 188 66.80 5.84 40.06
CA LYS A 188 67.55 4.78 40.75
C LYS A 188 67.11 4.69 42.20
N THR A 189 66.83 3.48 42.66
CA THR A 189 66.65 3.16 44.09
C THR A 189 68.00 3.01 44.79
N ASN A 190 67.99 2.98 46.12
CA ASN A 190 69.17 2.82 46.98
C ASN A 190 70.26 3.87 46.73
N LEU A 191 69.89 5.08 46.30
CA LEU A 191 70.87 6.12 46.02
C LEU A 191 71.51 6.63 47.32
N GLU A 192 72.84 6.57 47.41
CA GLU A 192 73.59 6.91 48.63
C GLU A 192 73.81 8.42 48.82
N SER A 193 73.86 9.20 47.74
CA SER A 193 74.17 10.63 47.80
C SER A 193 73.59 11.46 46.65
N VAL A 194 73.47 12.77 46.88
CA VAL A 194 73.00 13.78 45.91
C VAL A 194 73.77 13.78 44.57
N GLY A 195 75.00 13.26 44.54
CA GLY A 195 75.81 13.15 43.32
C GLY A 195 75.22 12.25 42.23
N GLY A 196 74.26 11.38 42.56
CA GLY A 196 73.54 10.56 41.58
C GLY A 196 72.26 11.18 41.02
N CYS A 197 71.90 12.41 41.41
CA CYS A 197 70.78 13.14 40.80
C CYS A 197 71.21 13.70 39.42
N GLU A 198 70.60 13.20 38.35
CA GLU A 198 70.90 13.56 36.96
C GLU A 198 70.26 14.90 36.56
N GLY A 199 70.92 15.67 35.69
CA GLY A 199 70.43 16.99 35.26
C GLY A 199 69.28 16.87 34.26
N CYS A 200 68.23 17.68 34.41
CA CYS A 200 67.06 17.63 33.54
C CYS A 200 67.42 17.85 32.05
N PRO A 201 66.98 16.98 31.12
CA PRO A 201 67.25 17.13 29.69
C PRO A 201 66.48 18.30 29.06
N GLU A 202 66.86 18.65 27.83
CA GLU A 202 66.17 19.69 27.05
C GLU A 202 64.74 19.29 26.66
N GLY A 203 63.85 20.28 26.53
CA GLY A 203 62.42 20.06 26.28
C GLY A 203 61.64 19.49 27.48
N HIS A 204 62.28 19.34 28.64
CA HIS A 204 61.69 18.77 29.85
C HIS A 204 61.90 19.68 31.07
N ALA A 205 61.03 19.55 32.06
CA ALA A 205 61.11 20.19 33.36
C ALA A 205 61.22 19.15 34.49
N CYS A 206 62.01 19.47 35.52
CA CYS A 206 62.20 18.62 36.69
C CYS A 206 62.03 19.45 37.98
N THR A 207 61.02 19.13 38.77
CA THR A 207 60.80 19.69 40.12
C THR A 207 61.54 18.88 41.19
N THR A 208 61.60 19.38 42.42
CA THR A 208 62.21 18.65 43.56
C THR A 208 61.54 17.29 43.75
N GLY A 209 62.35 16.22 43.89
CA GLY A 209 61.87 14.84 44.01
C GLY A 209 61.50 14.15 42.69
N SER A 210 61.85 14.73 41.52
CA SER A 210 61.54 14.11 40.22
C SER A 210 62.18 12.72 40.07
N VAL A 211 61.35 11.72 39.78
CA VAL A 211 61.80 10.36 39.42
C VAL A 211 62.21 10.29 37.94
N ILE A 212 61.48 11.01 37.08
CA ILE A 212 61.71 11.12 35.64
C ILE A 212 61.51 12.59 35.20
N PRO A 213 62.15 13.04 34.10
CA PRO A 213 61.87 14.33 33.49
C PRO A 213 60.43 14.40 32.94
N VAL A 214 59.74 15.52 33.16
CA VAL A 214 58.40 15.74 32.59
C VAL A 214 58.53 16.52 31.28
N PRO A 215 58.09 15.98 30.12
CA PRO A 215 58.17 16.70 28.85
C PRO A 215 57.24 17.92 28.86
N CYS A 216 57.70 19.04 28.27
CA CYS A 216 56.86 20.21 28.11
C CYS A 216 55.63 19.90 27.26
N ARG A 217 54.48 20.47 27.61
CA ARG A 217 53.21 20.26 26.90
C ARG A 217 53.12 21.14 25.64
N ALA A 218 52.23 20.79 24.72
CA ALA A 218 51.88 21.67 23.60
C ALA A 218 51.51 23.08 24.10
N GLY A 219 51.97 24.11 23.38
CA GLY A 219 51.93 25.52 23.79
C GLY A 219 53.08 25.95 24.72
N THR A 220 53.95 25.04 25.13
CA THR A 220 55.13 25.31 25.97
C THR A 220 56.41 24.66 25.46
N PHE A 221 57.56 25.20 25.84
CA PHE A 221 58.90 24.70 25.49
C PHE A 221 59.88 24.85 26.66
N ALA A 222 61.02 24.15 26.60
CA ALA A 222 62.14 24.36 27.53
C ALA A 222 63.48 24.28 26.78
N PHE A 223 64.15 25.42 26.62
CA PHE A 223 65.39 25.56 25.87
C PHE A 223 66.61 25.18 26.74
N GLY A 224 67.52 24.37 26.20
CA GLY A 224 68.69 23.87 26.92
C GLY A 224 68.37 22.91 28.07
N SER A 225 69.40 22.52 28.84
CA SER A 225 69.28 21.58 29.96
C SER A 225 69.15 22.26 31.32
N ARG A 226 68.78 21.48 32.35
CA ARG A 226 68.56 21.92 33.75
C ARG A 226 67.39 22.90 33.92
N ASN A 227 66.30 22.68 33.20
CA ASN A 227 65.07 23.45 33.37
C ASN A 227 64.22 22.93 34.55
N ALA A 228 63.53 23.86 35.22
CA ALA A 228 62.68 23.59 36.40
C ALA A 228 61.18 23.63 36.07
N GLU A 229 60.82 24.31 34.98
CA GLU A 229 59.47 24.55 34.47
C GLU A 229 59.58 24.81 32.95
N CYS A 230 58.45 24.83 32.24
CA CYS A 230 58.39 25.09 30.79
C CYS A 230 57.83 26.49 30.50
N GLU A 231 58.44 27.22 29.56
CA GLU A 231 58.00 28.54 29.12
C GLU A 231 56.88 28.47 28.08
N LEU A 232 56.02 29.50 28.01
CA LEU A 232 54.92 29.60 27.04
C LEU A 232 55.42 30.12 25.68
N CYS A 233 54.88 29.58 24.58
CA CYS A 233 55.06 30.18 23.26
C CYS A 233 54.50 31.62 23.21
N ARG A 234 55.18 32.52 22.51
CA ARG A 234 54.78 33.93 22.37
C ARG A 234 53.71 34.06 21.27
N ALA A 235 52.98 35.18 21.26
CA ALA A 235 52.09 35.51 20.13
C ALA A 235 52.83 35.43 18.78
N GLY A 236 52.13 35.01 17.74
CA GLY A 236 52.73 34.72 16.42
C GLY A 236 53.51 33.38 16.36
N THR A 237 53.61 32.64 17.47
CA THR A 237 54.25 31.31 17.52
C THR A 237 53.38 30.28 18.25
N TYR A 238 53.54 29.00 17.89
CA TYR A 238 52.83 27.88 18.52
C TYR A 238 53.74 26.67 18.70
N GLN A 239 53.28 25.67 19.45
CA GLN A 239 53.93 24.36 19.51
C GLN A 239 52.91 23.26 19.72
N ASN A 240 52.80 22.31 18.78
CA ASN A 240 51.82 21.22 18.81
C ASN A 240 52.36 19.91 19.41
N GLY A 241 53.68 19.74 19.47
CA GLY A 241 54.34 18.60 20.09
C GLY A 241 54.48 18.73 21.62
N THR A 242 54.82 17.61 22.26
CA THR A 242 55.37 17.60 23.61
C THR A 242 56.89 17.45 23.56
N GLY A 243 57.59 17.81 24.64
CA GLY A 243 59.05 17.68 24.74
C GLY A 243 59.85 18.72 23.92
N ALA A 244 59.24 19.85 23.59
CA ALA A 244 59.81 20.82 22.65
C ALA A 244 60.86 21.76 23.27
N SER A 245 61.91 22.06 22.50
CA SER A 245 62.97 23.03 22.86
C SER A 245 62.76 24.45 22.31
N ASN A 246 61.82 24.64 21.39
CA ASN A 246 61.48 25.91 20.77
C ASN A 246 60.04 25.91 20.23
N CYS A 247 59.51 27.08 19.86
CA CYS A 247 58.21 27.24 19.20
C CYS A 247 58.36 27.46 17.68
N LEU A 248 57.30 27.14 16.93
CA LEU A 248 57.20 27.31 15.48
C LEU A 248 56.48 28.63 15.13
N PRO A 249 56.82 29.30 14.02
CA PRO A 249 56.06 30.46 13.54
C PRO A 249 54.68 30.06 13.02
N CYS A 250 53.67 30.91 13.23
CA CYS A 250 52.30 30.71 12.72
C CYS A 250 52.26 30.82 11.18
N GLY A 251 51.50 29.94 10.51
CA GLY A 251 51.26 30.00 9.07
C GLY A 251 50.45 31.20 8.59
N SER A 252 50.63 31.60 7.33
CA SER A 252 49.86 32.69 6.70
C SER A 252 48.37 32.36 6.62
N GLY A 253 47.53 33.19 7.24
CA GLY A 253 46.08 32.98 7.36
C GLY A 253 45.63 32.34 8.68
N SER A 254 46.58 31.95 9.53
CA SER A 254 46.36 31.47 10.89
C SER A 254 46.63 32.57 11.93
N PHE A 255 46.09 32.40 13.13
CA PHE A 255 46.27 33.24 14.30
C PHE A 255 46.78 32.39 15.48
N CYS A 256 47.83 32.87 16.15
CA CYS A 256 48.50 32.16 17.24
C CYS A 256 48.63 33.05 18.49
N PRO A 257 47.73 32.94 19.49
CA PRO A 257 47.83 33.66 20.75
C PRO A 257 48.97 33.15 21.65
N ILE A 258 49.26 33.87 22.74
CA ILE A 258 50.25 33.43 23.74
C ILE A 258 49.86 32.04 24.29
N GLY A 259 50.81 31.10 24.28
CA GLY A 259 50.59 29.71 24.69
C GLY A 259 49.87 28.82 23.67
N ALA A 260 49.80 29.22 22.39
CA ALA A 260 49.13 28.45 21.34
C ALA A 260 49.71 27.03 21.20
N SER A 261 48.86 26.02 21.43
CA SER A 261 49.14 24.60 21.15
C SER A 261 48.83 24.19 19.72
N LEU A 262 48.15 25.04 18.95
CA LEU A 262 47.75 24.82 17.57
C LEU A 262 47.52 26.18 16.89
N GLU A 263 47.66 26.22 15.57
CA GLU A 263 47.18 27.34 14.74
C GLU A 263 45.65 27.43 14.79
N LEU A 264 45.10 28.63 15.05
CA LEU A 264 43.67 28.89 14.93
C LEU A 264 43.38 29.55 13.58
N PRO A 265 42.32 29.18 12.84
CA PRO A 265 41.96 29.88 11.61
C PRO A 265 41.53 31.32 11.91
N ALA A 266 41.95 32.28 11.08
CA ALA A 266 41.51 33.67 11.20
C ALA A 266 39.98 33.77 11.10
N ALA A 267 39.33 34.41 12.08
CA ALA A 267 37.88 34.34 12.27
C ALA A 267 37.11 35.52 11.65
N CYS A 268 37.13 35.63 10.32
CA CYS A 268 36.20 36.51 9.59
C CYS A 268 34.94 35.73 9.16
N GLU A 269 33.75 36.30 9.37
CA GLU A 269 32.49 35.64 9.03
C GLU A 269 32.34 35.38 7.51
N PRO A 270 31.69 34.28 7.09
CA PRO A 270 31.40 34.03 5.68
C PRO A 270 30.65 35.20 5.03
N GLY A 271 31.18 35.70 3.91
CA GLY A 271 30.78 36.98 3.29
C GLY A 271 31.75 38.14 3.57
N THR A 272 32.75 37.95 4.43
CA THR A 272 33.87 38.89 4.64
C THR A 272 35.21 38.17 4.45
N TYR A 273 36.28 38.94 4.28
CA TYR A 273 37.66 38.42 4.20
C TYR A 273 38.63 39.27 5.03
N GLY A 274 39.55 38.61 5.73
CA GLY A 274 40.58 39.27 6.54
C GLY A 274 41.88 39.46 5.76
N ASN A 275 42.35 40.70 5.62
CA ASN A 275 43.63 40.99 4.96
C ASN A 275 44.80 40.91 5.96
N VAL A 276 45.09 39.71 6.46
CA VAL A 276 46.09 39.48 7.51
C VAL A 276 47.50 39.42 6.91
N THR A 277 48.15 40.57 6.78
CA THR A 277 49.58 40.65 6.41
C THR A 277 50.52 40.43 7.58
N ASP A 278 50.11 40.81 8.80
CA ASP A 278 50.94 40.81 10.00
C ASP A 278 50.19 40.13 11.16
N GLY A 279 50.81 39.10 11.75
CA GLY A 279 50.14 38.08 12.59
C GLY A 279 49.86 38.45 14.06
N ASP A 280 49.88 39.73 14.41
CA ASP A 280 49.90 40.22 15.81
C ASP A 280 48.51 40.60 16.38
N GLY A 281 47.44 40.51 15.59
CA GLY A 281 46.12 41.04 15.96
C GLY A 281 44.91 40.24 15.48
N LEU A 282 43.73 40.69 15.92
CA LEU A 282 42.43 40.22 15.42
C LEU A 282 42.27 40.70 13.96
N PRO A 283 41.77 39.88 13.01
CA PRO A 283 41.69 40.29 11.62
C PRO A 283 40.66 41.41 11.39
N ASP A 284 41.07 42.50 10.74
CA ASP A 284 40.15 43.45 10.13
C ASP A 284 39.45 42.78 8.94
N CYS A 285 38.15 42.54 9.07
CA CYS A 285 37.34 41.82 8.09
C CYS A 285 36.64 42.80 7.13
N PHE A 286 36.98 42.73 5.85
CA PHE A 286 36.42 43.54 4.78
C PHE A 286 35.23 42.84 4.10
N ASP A 287 34.24 43.60 3.65
CA ASP A 287 33.10 43.06 2.91
C ASP A 287 33.51 42.48 1.55
N CYS A 288 32.95 41.32 1.19
CA CYS A 288 33.25 40.69 -0.10
C CYS A 288 32.67 41.50 -1.27
N PRO A 289 33.48 41.89 -2.29
CA PRO A 289 32.99 42.68 -3.41
C PRO A 289 32.09 41.86 -4.36
N ALA A 290 31.09 42.51 -4.94
CA ALA A 290 30.20 41.90 -5.94
C ALA A 290 30.99 41.33 -7.15
N GLY A 291 30.48 40.24 -7.73
CA GLY A 291 31.19 39.44 -8.73
C GLY A 291 32.21 38.44 -8.16
N SER A 292 32.49 38.47 -6.86
CA SER A 292 33.35 37.50 -6.15
C SER A 292 32.62 36.83 -4.99
N SER A 293 33.18 35.75 -4.47
CA SER A 293 32.73 35.09 -3.24
C SER A 293 33.84 34.94 -2.21
N CYS A 294 33.47 35.01 -0.93
CA CYS A 294 34.38 34.95 0.21
C CYS A 294 33.78 33.97 1.25
N PRO A 295 34.32 32.74 1.38
CA PRO A 295 33.78 31.74 2.30
C PRO A 295 34.00 32.09 3.79
N GLY A 296 34.82 33.10 4.09
CA GLY A 296 35.22 33.53 5.43
C GLY A 296 36.74 33.43 5.63
N GLY A 297 37.19 33.91 6.78
CA GLY A 297 38.60 33.90 7.18
C GLY A 297 39.53 34.76 6.31
N ALA A 298 40.80 34.38 6.23
CA ALA A 298 41.86 35.15 5.56
C ALA A 298 42.03 34.84 4.05
N ALA A 299 41.07 34.18 3.41
CA ALA A 299 41.13 33.87 1.99
C ALA A 299 40.74 35.09 1.13
N PRO A 300 41.52 35.48 0.10
CA PRO A 300 41.19 36.62 -0.75
C PRO A 300 39.92 36.35 -1.60
N PRO A 301 39.19 37.41 -2.02
CA PRO A 301 37.97 37.26 -2.81
C PRO A 301 38.19 36.47 -4.10
N THR A 302 37.42 35.39 -4.28
CA THR A 302 37.52 34.54 -5.47
C THR A 302 36.45 34.93 -6.47
N GLN A 303 36.86 35.36 -7.68
CA GLN A 303 35.92 35.71 -8.75
C GLN A 303 35.00 34.53 -9.10
N CYS A 304 33.73 34.81 -9.32
CA CYS A 304 32.79 33.80 -9.79
C CYS A 304 33.17 33.29 -11.19
N ALA A 305 33.16 31.98 -11.37
CA ALA A 305 33.49 31.33 -12.64
C ALA A 305 32.32 31.41 -13.63
N ALA A 306 32.59 31.19 -14.92
CA ALA A 306 31.56 31.08 -15.95
C ALA A 306 30.47 30.07 -15.54
N GLY A 307 29.20 30.44 -15.72
CA GLY A 307 28.03 29.73 -15.21
C GLY A 307 27.59 30.12 -13.79
N THR A 308 28.35 30.97 -13.08
CA THR A 308 28.02 31.44 -11.72
C THR A 308 28.14 32.97 -11.59
N VAL A 309 27.48 33.55 -10.58
CA VAL A 309 27.45 35.01 -10.32
C VAL A 309 27.47 35.33 -8.83
N ALA A 310 27.91 36.56 -8.50
CA ALA A 310 27.68 37.16 -7.19
C ALA A 310 26.96 38.51 -7.39
N PRO A 311 25.62 38.56 -7.25
CA PRO A 311 24.81 39.72 -7.63
C PRO A 311 24.84 40.86 -6.61
N ALA A 312 25.38 40.63 -5.42
CA ALA A 312 25.47 41.57 -4.31
C ALA A 312 26.84 41.46 -3.61
N GLU A 313 27.12 42.44 -2.76
CA GLU A 313 28.25 42.42 -1.83
C GLU A 313 28.00 41.42 -0.67
N ARG A 314 29.06 41.11 0.09
CA ARG A 314 29.07 40.11 1.17
C ARG A 314 28.71 38.68 0.73
N MET A 315 28.94 38.33 -0.53
CA MET A 315 28.57 37.03 -1.07
C MET A 315 29.46 35.89 -0.53
N LYS A 316 28.82 34.86 0.04
CA LYS A 316 29.51 33.73 0.71
C LYS A 316 30.03 32.69 -0.28
N THR A 317 29.24 32.44 -1.32
CA THR A 317 29.41 31.46 -2.40
C THR A 317 28.79 32.04 -3.66
N CYS A 318 29.36 31.80 -4.83
CA CYS A 318 28.73 32.24 -6.08
C CYS A 318 27.45 31.44 -6.35
N ASP A 319 26.36 32.13 -6.72
CA ASP A 319 25.11 31.49 -7.13
C ASP A 319 25.27 30.85 -8.51
N SER A 320 24.63 29.71 -8.74
CA SER A 320 24.47 29.14 -10.08
C SER A 320 23.58 30.04 -10.94
N CYS A 321 23.91 30.21 -12.23
CA CYS A 321 22.96 30.81 -13.16
C CYS A 321 21.73 29.91 -13.26
N ALA A 322 20.57 30.44 -12.87
CA ALA A 322 19.30 29.72 -12.92
C ALA A 322 19.01 29.21 -14.33
N ALA A 323 18.44 27.99 -14.42
CA ALA A 323 18.17 27.35 -15.70
C ALA A 323 17.37 28.26 -16.65
N GLY A 324 17.74 28.26 -17.93
CA GLY A 324 17.27 29.22 -18.93
C GLY A 324 18.14 30.49 -19.04
N THR A 325 19.14 30.67 -18.17
CA THR A 325 20.16 31.70 -18.27
C THR A 325 21.57 31.10 -18.31
N TYR A 326 22.57 31.88 -18.75
CA TYR A 326 23.97 31.47 -18.80
C TYR A 326 24.92 32.66 -18.54
N GLN A 327 26.20 32.37 -18.31
CA GLN A 327 27.26 33.39 -18.25
C GLN A 327 28.61 32.81 -18.71
N ASP A 328 29.28 33.47 -19.66
CA ASP A 328 30.55 33.00 -20.25
C ASP A 328 31.81 33.65 -19.67
N GLY A 329 31.69 34.82 -19.03
CA GLY A 329 32.80 35.51 -18.35
C GLY A 329 32.94 35.15 -16.86
N THR A 330 34.11 35.45 -16.29
CA THR A 330 34.33 35.44 -14.83
C THR A 330 33.95 36.79 -14.19
N GLY A 331 33.81 36.82 -12.87
CA GLY A 331 33.59 38.07 -12.11
C GLY A 331 32.21 38.70 -12.29
N ALA A 332 31.23 37.95 -12.80
CA ALA A 332 29.95 38.49 -13.23
C ALA A 332 28.95 38.69 -12.08
N THR A 333 28.17 39.77 -12.17
CA THR A 333 27.10 40.13 -11.22
C THR A 333 25.70 39.74 -11.71
N ARG A 334 25.54 39.29 -12.96
CA ARG A 334 24.23 38.94 -13.55
C ARG A 334 24.35 37.92 -14.69
N CYS A 335 23.42 36.97 -14.75
CA CYS A 335 23.29 36.00 -15.85
C CYS A 335 22.51 36.58 -17.04
N ARG A 336 22.64 35.96 -18.23
CA ARG A 336 22.03 36.42 -19.49
C ARG A 336 21.07 35.36 -20.05
N ASP A 337 19.94 35.77 -20.62
CA ASP A 337 18.92 34.84 -21.15
C ASP A 337 19.48 33.92 -22.25
N CYS A 338 19.10 32.65 -22.24
CA CYS A 338 19.44 31.72 -23.31
C CYS A 338 18.86 32.18 -24.67
N VAL A 339 19.64 32.03 -25.74
CA VAL A 339 19.26 32.50 -27.09
C VAL A 339 18.32 31.53 -27.79
N ALA A 340 17.45 32.05 -28.67
CA ALA A 340 16.41 31.24 -29.31
C ALA A 340 16.99 30.07 -30.15
N GLY A 341 16.38 28.89 -30.02
CA GLY A 341 16.88 27.65 -30.63
C GLY A 341 18.00 26.95 -29.86
N HIS A 342 18.41 27.50 -28.72
CA HIS A 342 19.33 26.89 -27.77
C HIS A 342 18.65 26.75 -26.40
N TYR A 343 19.16 25.86 -25.55
CA TYR A 343 18.73 25.68 -24.17
C TYR A 343 19.91 25.82 -23.21
N CYS A 344 19.61 26.22 -21.97
CA CYS A 344 20.61 26.45 -20.93
C CYS A 344 20.14 25.75 -19.65
N THR A 345 20.93 24.79 -19.16
CA THR A 345 20.70 24.14 -17.86
C THR A 345 21.06 25.11 -16.72
N GLU A 346 20.80 24.71 -15.47
CA GLU A 346 21.37 25.41 -14.33
C GLU A 346 22.91 25.39 -14.40
N GLY A 347 23.57 26.48 -13.99
CA GLY A 347 25.02 26.62 -14.02
C GLY A 347 25.65 26.70 -15.42
N ALA A 348 24.85 26.91 -16.48
CA ALA A 348 25.35 26.91 -17.85
C ALA A 348 26.36 28.03 -18.11
N SER A 349 27.55 27.68 -18.59
CA SER A 349 28.56 28.63 -19.06
C SER A 349 28.36 29.06 -20.53
N ALA A 350 27.63 28.27 -21.32
CA ALA A 350 27.32 28.54 -22.72
C ALA A 350 25.95 27.95 -23.13
N PRO A 351 25.26 28.52 -24.14
CA PRO A 351 23.98 28.01 -24.65
C PRO A 351 24.17 26.79 -25.57
N LEU A 352 23.41 25.72 -25.34
CA LEU A 352 23.52 24.46 -26.10
C LEU A 352 22.46 24.37 -27.22
N PRO A 353 22.80 23.96 -28.45
CA PRO A 353 21.85 23.95 -29.58
C PRO A 353 20.81 22.82 -29.47
N CYS A 354 19.55 23.10 -29.81
CA CYS A 354 18.50 22.07 -29.83
C CYS A 354 18.71 21.01 -30.95
N PRO A 355 18.56 19.70 -30.65
CA PRO A 355 18.54 18.63 -31.65
C PRO A 355 17.51 18.88 -32.78
N HIS A 356 17.76 18.39 -33.99
CA HIS A 356 16.82 18.57 -35.11
C HIS A 356 15.72 17.48 -35.11
N PRO A 357 14.42 17.81 -35.28
CA PRO A 357 13.81 19.09 -35.64
C PRO A 357 13.24 19.91 -34.46
N LEU A 358 13.75 19.78 -33.23
CA LEU A 358 13.32 20.59 -32.08
C LEU A 358 13.86 22.02 -32.15
N GLY A 359 13.21 22.95 -31.47
CA GLY A 359 13.65 24.33 -31.27
C GLY A 359 12.96 24.96 -30.07
N THR A 360 13.31 26.20 -29.73
CA THR A 360 12.74 26.88 -28.56
C THR A 360 12.78 28.41 -28.67
N GLY A 361 12.20 29.10 -27.69
CA GLY A 361 12.21 30.56 -27.50
C GLY A 361 13.48 31.07 -26.79
N ARG A 362 13.47 32.32 -26.34
CA ARG A 362 14.51 32.83 -25.41
C ARG A 362 14.26 32.30 -24.00
N GLY A 363 15.31 32.27 -23.17
CA GLY A 363 15.21 31.94 -21.74
C GLY A 363 14.84 30.48 -21.45
N SER A 364 15.11 29.56 -22.38
CA SER A 364 14.56 28.20 -22.32
C SER A 364 15.48 27.20 -21.61
N VAL A 365 14.86 26.38 -20.76
CA VAL A 365 15.50 25.30 -19.99
C VAL A 365 15.71 24.01 -20.78
N THR A 366 14.84 23.70 -21.75
CA THR A 366 14.82 22.43 -22.49
C THR A 366 14.28 22.61 -23.91
N CYS A 367 14.60 21.68 -24.82
CA CYS A 367 14.03 21.64 -26.16
C CYS A 367 12.92 20.59 -26.23
N SER A 368 11.66 20.99 -26.04
CA SER A 368 10.48 20.11 -26.12
C SER A 368 9.51 20.45 -27.26
N VAL A 369 9.85 21.46 -28.07
CA VAL A 369 8.93 22.10 -29.02
C VAL A 369 9.42 21.90 -30.45
N CYS A 370 8.55 21.47 -31.38
CA CYS A 370 8.93 21.29 -32.78
C CYS A 370 9.17 22.63 -33.50
N LYS A 371 10.18 22.67 -34.39
CA LYS A 371 10.39 23.76 -35.37
C LYS A 371 9.20 23.85 -36.35
N ARG A 372 9.11 24.97 -37.08
CA ARG A 372 8.21 25.12 -38.25
C ARG A 372 8.42 23.98 -39.25
N GLU A 373 7.41 23.68 -40.07
CA GLU A 373 7.31 22.50 -40.96
C GLU A 373 7.13 21.15 -40.22
N PHE A 374 7.15 21.14 -38.89
CA PHE A 374 6.94 19.96 -38.07
C PHE A 374 5.85 20.19 -37.02
N TYR A 375 5.15 19.12 -36.65
CA TYR A 375 4.18 19.11 -35.56
C TYR A 375 4.50 18.02 -34.54
N LEU A 376 4.12 18.23 -33.29
CA LEU A 376 4.25 17.25 -32.21
C LEU A 376 3.10 16.24 -32.28
N LEU A 377 3.43 14.97 -32.52
CA LEU A 377 2.46 13.88 -32.74
C LEU A 377 1.69 13.52 -31.46
N ASN A 378 2.36 13.53 -30.30
CA ASN A 378 1.74 13.30 -28.99
C ASN A 378 2.11 14.47 -28.06
N SER A 379 1.13 15.30 -27.73
CA SER A 379 1.27 16.44 -26.81
C SER A 379 1.41 16.04 -25.34
N SER A 380 1.10 14.80 -25.00
CA SER A 380 1.21 14.21 -23.65
C SER A 380 2.49 13.38 -23.46
N ALA A 381 3.40 13.39 -24.44
CA ALA A 381 4.69 12.70 -24.32
C ALA A 381 5.63 13.45 -23.35
N ASN A 382 6.44 12.69 -22.61
CA ASN A 382 7.44 13.22 -21.69
C ASN A 382 8.45 14.13 -22.42
N PRO A 383 8.72 15.35 -21.92
CA PRO A 383 9.71 16.26 -22.51
C PRO A 383 11.11 15.66 -22.69
N ALA A 384 11.52 14.69 -21.86
CA ALA A 384 12.79 13.98 -22.05
C ALA A 384 12.77 13.06 -23.28
N ASP A 385 11.75 12.18 -23.40
CA ASP A 385 11.58 11.29 -24.57
C ASP A 385 11.50 12.07 -25.90
N ILE A 386 10.89 13.27 -25.87
CA ILE A 386 10.84 14.20 -26.99
C ILE A 386 12.25 14.70 -27.36
N PHE A 387 13.08 15.02 -26.36
CA PHE A 387 14.46 15.48 -26.55
C PHE A 387 15.38 14.37 -27.10
N ASP A 388 15.30 13.17 -26.52
CA ASP A 388 16.15 12.03 -26.87
C ASP A 388 15.79 11.39 -28.22
N ASN A 389 14.51 11.42 -28.60
CA ASN A 389 14.04 10.85 -29.86
C ASN A 389 13.18 11.83 -30.69
N PRO A 390 13.77 12.95 -31.16
CA PRO A 390 13.02 14.08 -31.70
C PRO A 390 12.32 13.74 -33.03
N THR A 391 12.83 12.76 -33.79
CA THR A 391 12.21 12.29 -35.05
C THR A 391 11.09 11.28 -34.82
N LYS A 392 11.01 10.63 -33.65
CA LYS A 392 9.85 9.85 -33.22
C LYS A 392 8.67 10.78 -32.89
N HIS A 393 8.91 11.87 -32.16
CA HIS A 393 7.86 12.74 -31.62
C HIS A 393 7.45 13.91 -32.53
N CYS A 394 8.40 14.59 -33.19
CA CYS A 394 8.10 15.63 -34.18
C CYS A 394 8.03 15.03 -35.59
N LYS A 395 6.87 15.12 -36.25
CA LYS A 395 6.63 14.65 -37.62
C LYS A 395 6.51 15.82 -38.59
N ARG A 396 6.89 15.62 -39.86
CA ARG A 396 6.73 16.63 -40.93
C ARG A 396 5.24 16.89 -41.17
N CYS A 397 4.88 18.15 -41.42
CA CYS A 397 3.49 18.57 -41.64
C CYS A 397 2.77 17.69 -42.71
N PRO A 398 1.51 17.26 -42.46
CA PRO A 398 0.72 16.54 -43.45
C PRO A 398 0.45 17.38 -44.70
N LYS A 399 0.23 16.72 -45.85
CA LYS A 399 -0.09 17.40 -47.11
C LYS A 399 -1.38 18.21 -46.94
N TYR A 400 -1.35 19.48 -47.36
CA TYR A 400 -2.44 20.46 -47.25
C TYR A 400 -2.75 20.98 -45.83
N ALA A 401 -2.01 20.58 -44.79
CA ALA A 401 -2.15 21.14 -43.44
C ALA A 401 -1.20 22.33 -43.20
N ASP A 402 -1.49 23.16 -42.18
CA ASP A 402 -0.65 24.28 -41.77
C ASP A 402 0.15 23.99 -40.48
N CYS A 403 1.48 24.13 -40.58
CA CYS A 403 2.46 24.03 -39.49
C CYS A 403 3.42 25.25 -39.45
N SER A 404 2.95 26.43 -39.87
CA SER A 404 3.76 27.67 -39.93
C SER A 404 4.17 28.21 -38.55
N ALA A 405 3.46 27.80 -37.49
CA ALA A 405 3.78 28.12 -36.11
C ALA A 405 4.82 27.16 -35.52
N ARG A 406 5.68 27.67 -34.62
CA ARG A 406 6.51 26.81 -33.77
C ARG A 406 5.64 26.17 -32.70
N GLY A 407 5.85 24.90 -32.39
CA GLY A 407 5.06 24.19 -31.37
C GLY A 407 3.65 23.81 -31.80
N THR A 408 3.37 23.76 -33.11
CA THR A 408 2.16 23.11 -33.64
C THR A 408 2.08 21.68 -33.10
N THR A 409 0.97 21.29 -32.47
CA THR A 409 0.69 19.90 -32.08
C THR A 409 -0.31 19.27 -33.06
N LEU A 410 -0.53 17.97 -32.98
CA LEU A 410 -1.59 17.28 -33.73
C LEU A 410 -2.97 17.93 -33.49
N GLN A 411 -3.26 18.36 -32.26
CA GLN A 411 -4.50 19.03 -31.90
C GLN A 411 -4.63 20.43 -32.52
N THR A 412 -3.56 21.24 -32.47
CA THR A 412 -3.53 22.61 -33.01
C THR A 412 -3.17 22.68 -34.50
N LEU A 413 -3.13 21.54 -35.20
CA LEU A 413 -2.80 21.46 -36.61
C LEU A 413 -3.85 22.19 -37.45
N GLY A 414 -3.43 23.12 -38.31
CA GLY A 414 -4.35 23.87 -39.16
C GLY A 414 -4.85 23.05 -40.36
N VAL A 415 -6.14 23.15 -40.68
CA VAL A 415 -6.80 22.48 -41.80
C VAL A 415 -7.58 23.51 -42.63
N PRO A 416 -7.35 23.62 -43.96
CA PRO A 416 -8.01 24.59 -44.81
C PRO A 416 -9.50 24.24 -45.06
N PRO A 417 -10.33 25.22 -45.48
CA PRO A 417 -11.73 24.99 -45.83
C PRO A 417 -11.92 23.90 -46.90
N GLY A 418 -13.06 23.20 -46.83
CA GLY A 418 -13.39 22.07 -47.72
C GLY A 418 -12.71 20.74 -47.37
N LEU A 419 -11.78 20.72 -46.42
CA LEU A 419 -11.26 19.53 -45.76
C LEU A 419 -11.72 19.48 -44.30
N TRP A 420 -11.90 18.27 -43.77
CA TRP A 420 -12.21 18.02 -42.36
C TRP A 420 -11.46 16.79 -41.85
N ARG A 421 -11.42 16.63 -40.52
CA ARG A 421 -10.80 15.51 -39.80
C ARG A 421 -11.80 14.97 -38.76
N ALA A 422 -11.78 13.67 -38.49
CA ALA A 422 -12.72 13.05 -37.55
C ALA A 422 -12.42 13.34 -36.07
N SER A 423 -11.23 13.84 -35.77
CA SER A 423 -10.74 14.11 -34.42
C SER A 423 -9.59 15.12 -34.45
N SER A 424 -9.33 15.81 -33.34
CA SER A 424 -8.08 16.54 -33.10
C SER A 424 -6.86 15.62 -32.90
N LEU A 425 -7.07 14.29 -32.90
CA LEU A 425 -6.03 13.27 -32.71
C LEU A 425 -5.76 12.44 -33.99
N THR A 426 -6.22 12.89 -35.16
CA THR A 426 -5.89 12.25 -36.46
C THR A 426 -5.36 13.24 -37.50
N THR A 427 -4.45 12.74 -38.34
CA THR A 427 -3.93 13.43 -39.54
C THR A 427 -4.70 13.07 -40.82
N GLU A 428 -5.67 12.15 -40.76
CA GLU A 428 -6.47 11.80 -41.93
C GLU A 428 -7.42 12.96 -42.26
N LEU A 429 -7.19 13.56 -43.43
CA LEU A 429 -8.00 14.64 -43.99
C LEU A 429 -8.92 14.07 -45.07
N HIS A 430 -10.23 14.21 -44.87
CA HIS A 430 -11.25 13.78 -45.82
C HIS A 430 -11.85 14.99 -46.55
N ALA A 431 -12.24 14.78 -47.81
CA ALA A 431 -12.99 15.77 -48.58
C ALA A 431 -14.47 15.74 -48.18
N CYS A 432 -15.07 16.92 -48.11
CA CYS A 432 -16.49 17.11 -47.80
C CYS A 432 -17.37 16.85 -49.04
N VAL A 433 -18.67 16.58 -48.84
CA VAL A 433 -19.61 16.35 -49.97
C VAL A 433 -19.77 17.61 -50.85
N ALA A 434 -19.68 18.78 -50.23
CA ALA A 434 -19.46 20.07 -50.89
C ALA A 434 -18.40 20.87 -50.08
N SER A 435 -17.55 21.64 -50.76
CA SER A 435 -16.37 22.29 -50.15
C SER A 435 -16.71 23.43 -49.19
N ASP A 436 -17.90 24.00 -49.33
CA ASP A 436 -18.50 25.04 -48.51
C ASP A 436 -19.20 24.51 -47.26
N HIS A 437 -19.40 23.19 -47.13
CA HIS A 437 -19.97 22.58 -45.92
C HIS A 437 -18.95 22.44 -44.77
N CYS A 438 -17.67 22.73 -45.01
CA CYS A 438 -16.58 22.53 -44.06
C CYS A 438 -15.76 23.80 -43.87
N SER A 439 -15.79 24.31 -42.64
CA SER A 439 -15.19 25.58 -42.24
C SER A 439 -13.67 25.54 -42.13
N GLY A 440 -13.10 24.35 -41.91
CA GLY A 440 -11.68 24.15 -41.61
C GLY A 440 -11.32 24.58 -40.18
N SER A 441 -10.21 24.03 -39.65
CA SER A 441 -9.67 24.48 -38.36
C SER A 441 -8.54 25.48 -38.61
N GLY A 442 -8.78 26.74 -38.24
CA GLY A 442 -7.77 27.80 -38.35
C GLY A 442 -6.50 27.43 -37.59
N GLY A 443 -5.34 27.67 -38.20
CA GLY A 443 -4.04 27.30 -37.62
C GLY A 443 -3.74 28.00 -36.30
N ALA A 444 -2.70 27.55 -35.61
CA ALA A 444 -2.36 27.91 -34.22
C ALA A 444 -2.28 29.42 -33.90
N ALA A 445 -2.17 30.30 -34.90
CA ALA A 445 -2.19 31.76 -34.72
C ALA A 445 -3.59 32.34 -34.42
N ASP A 446 -4.69 31.68 -34.81
CA ASP A 446 -6.07 32.20 -34.66
C ASP A 446 -6.77 31.68 -33.38
N VAL A 447 -6.13 30.75 -32.66
CA VAL A 447 -6.62 30.18 -31.39
C VAL A 447 -6.85 31.26 -30.32
N SER A 448 -6.05 32.33 -30.33
CA SER A 448 -6.24 33.47 -29.42
C SER A 448 -7.44 34.36 -29.75
N ARG A 449 -8.05 34.22 -30.94
CA ARG A 449 -9.26 34.96 -31.34
C ARG A 449 -10.52 34.11 -31.29
N ARG A 450 -10.43 32.82 -31.66
CA ARG A 450 -11.47 31.84 -31.32
C ARG A 450 -11.32 31.35 -29.88
N ARG A 451 -11.55 32.27 -28.92
CA ARG A 451 -11.99 31.87 -27.57
C ARG A 451 -13.26 31.03 -27.78
N LEU A 452 -13.18 29.73 -27.56
CA LEU A 452 -14.30 28.81 -27.66
C LEU A 452 -15.42 29.29 -26.73
N THR A 453 -16.45 29.91 -27.31
CA THR A 453 -17.67 30.25 -26.59
C THR A 453 -18.45 28.96 -26.38
N ALA A 454 -18.13 28.27 -25.29
CA ALA A 454 -18.95 27.22 -24.68
C ALA A 454 -20.28 27.81 -24.20
N SER A 455 -21.13 28.14 -25.18
CA SER A 455 -22.41 28.83 -25.07
C SER A 455 -23.34 28.38 -26.21
N GLY A 456 -23.23 27.10 -26.57
CA GLY A 456 -24.17 26.36 -27.41
C GLY A 456 -24.50 25.06 -26.69
N SER A 457 -25.58 25.07 -25.92
CA SER A 457 -25.94 23.98 -24.99
C SER A 457 -26.64 22.82 -25.71
N ASP A 458 -25.88 21.98 -26.40
CA ASP A 458 -26.14 20.54 -26.54
C ASP A 458 -24.97 19.80 -27.23
N ASN A 459 -23.81 19.77 -26.56
CA ASN A 459 -22.71 18.87 -26.95
C ASN A 459 -22.81 17.57 -26.13
N ARG A 460 -23.21 16.46 -26.78
CA ARG A 460 -23.03 15.10 -26.22
C ARG A 460 -21.53 14.78 -26.13
N VAL A 461 -20.94 15.01 -24.97
CA VAL A 461 -19.55 14.62 -24.67
C VAL A 461 -19.48 13.10 -24.51
N VAL A 462 -18.96 12.40 -25.52
CA VAL A 462 -18.73 10.95 -25.51
C VAL A 462 -17.24 10.67 -25.73
N GLY A 463 -16.46 10.86 -24.67
CA GLY A 463 -15.02 10.54 -24.58
C GLY A 463 -14.13 11.33 -25.56
N ASP A 464 -13.67 12.49 -25.11
CA ASP A 464 -12.55 13.32 -25.62
C ASP A 464 -12.47 13.68 -27.12
N VAL A 465 -13.46 13.30 -27.93
CA VAL A 465 -13.46 13.46 -29.38
C VAL A 465 -14.59 14.39 -29.82
N ILE A 466 -14.23 15.61 -30.24
CA ILE A 466 -15.18 16.64 -30.71
C ILE A 466 -15.59 16.38 -32.17
N VAL A 467 -16.53 15.44 -32.37
CA VAL A 467 -17.11 15.15 -33.70
C VAL A 467 -18.10 16.25 -34.11
N GLY A 468 -17.59 17.42 -34.51
CA GLY A 468 -18.46 18.51 -35.01
C GLY A 468 -17.77 19.82 -35.45
N GLU A 469 -16.61 20.17 -34.90
CA GLU A 469 -15.98 21.50 -35.12
C GLU A 469 -15.35 21.73 -36.51
N GLY A 470 -15.51 20.78 -37.44
CA GLY A 470 -15.12 20.95 -38.86
C GLY A 470 -16.26 21.34 -39.81
N CYS A 471 -17.52 21.17 -39.40
CA CYS A 471 -18.68 21.44 -40.25
C CYS A 471 -19.20 22.88 -40.11
N ASN A 472 -19.83 23.39 -41.17
CA ASN A 472 -20.57 24.66 -41.10
C ASN A 472 -21.91 24.52 -40.33
N ALA A 473 -22.49 25.67 -39.96
CA ALA A 473 -23.71 25.72 -39.15
C ALA A 473 -24.86 24.91 -39.77
N GLY A 474 -25.61 24.19 -38.93
CA GLY A 474 -26.68 23.27 -39.35
C GLY A 474 -26.20 21.86 -39.69
N HIS A 475 -24.93 21.65 -40.04
CA HIS A 475 -24.40 20.34 -40.45
C HIS A 475 -23.69 19.57 -39.32
N THR A 476 -23.69 18.24 -39.44
CA THR A 476 -23.04 17.27 -38.53
C THR A 476 -22.57 16.00 -39.28
N GLY A 477 -21.85 15.12 -38.59
CA GLY A 477 -21.39 13.80 -39.08
C GLY A 477 -20.02 13.79 -39.78
N PRO A 478 -19.40 12.61 -39.98
CA PRO A 478 -18.06 12.40 -40.51
C PRO A 478 -18.00 12.57 -42.05
N ARG A 479 -18.59 13.67 -42.52
CA ARG A 479 -18.63 14.19 -43.90
C ARG A 479 -19.47 15.47 -44.06
N CYS A 480 -20.06 15.97 -42.97
CA CYS A 480 -21.02 17.08 -42.94
C CYS A 480 -22.29 16.82 -43.78
N GLU A 481 -22.73 15.56 -43.84
CA GLU A 481 -23.89 15.10 -44.63
C GLU A 481 -25.16 14.83 -43.80
N TRP A 482 -25.22 15.25 -42.54
CA TRP A 482 -26.46 15.23 -41.74
C TRP A 482 -26.85 16.61 -41.22
N CYS A 483 -28.07 16.70 -40.72
CA CYS A 483 -28.70 17.89 -40.19
C CYS A 483 -28.67 17.86 -38.66
N ARG A 484 -28.46 19.02 -38.03
CA ARG A 484 -28.42 19.15 -36.57
C ARG A 484 -29.81 19.14 -35.91
N SER A 485 -30.88 19.36 -36.68
CA SER A 485 -32.26 19.26 -36.19
C SER A 485 -32.82 17.86 -36.45
N GLU A 486 -33.37 17.22 -35.41
CA GLU A 486 -34.13 15.96 -35.54
C GLU A 486 -35.40 16.12 -36.40
N SER A 487 -35.83 17.35 -36.69
CA SER A 487 -36.93 17.62 -37.63
C SER A 487 -36.53 17.48 -39.11
N GLN A 488 -35.23 17.32 -39.42
CA GLN A 488 -34.68 17.43 -40.78
C GLN A 488 -33.88 16.20 -41.21
N TYR A 489 -33.98 15.88 -42.49
CA TYR A 489 -33.13 14.89 -43.16
C TYR A 489 -32.30 15.56 -44.26
N PHE A 490 -31.16 14.95 -44.60
CA PHE A 490 -30.32 15.43 -45.69
C PHE A 490 -30.79 14.86 -47.03
N ASP A 491 -31.24 15.72 -47.94
CA ASP A 491 -31.52 15.32 -49.31
C ASP A 491 -30.23 15.36 -50.13
N ARG A 492 -29.84 14.20 -50.69
CA ARG A 492 -28.66 14.05 -51.55
C ARG A 492 -28.83 14.71 -52.93
N VAL A 493 -30.05 14.99 -53.37
CA VAL A 493 -30.35 15.70 -54.63
C VAL A 493 -30.20 17.20 -54.43
N GLN A 494 -30.87 17.79 -53.42
CA GLN A 494 -30.74 19.21 -53.07
C GLN A 494 -29.43 19.56 -52.35
N ARG A 495 -28.68 18.54 -51.86
CA ARG A 495 -27.43 18.68 -51.07
C ARG A 495 -27.60 19.51 -49.81
N GLY A 496 -28.77 19.46 -49.18
CA GLY A 496 -29.12 20.30 -48.03
C GLY A 496 -30.10 19.63 -47.08
N CYS A 497 -30.43 20.33 -46.00
CA CYS A 497 -31.33 19.89 -44.96
C CYS A 497 -32.78 20.28 -45.25
N VAL A 498 -33.69 19.31 -45.17
CA VAL A 498 -35.11 19.44 -45.54
C VAL A 498 -35.98 18.83 -44.43
N ASP A 499 -37.10 19.46 -44.08
CA ASP A 499 -37.95 19.03 -42.97
C ASP A 499 -38.74 17.73 -43.27
N CYS A 500 -38.86 16.86 -42.26
CA CYS A 500 -39.63 15.62 -42.30
C CYS A 500 -41.16 15.88 -42.18
N PRO A 501 -42.03 15.22 -42.98
CA PRO A 501 -43.47 15.47 -42.91
C PRO A 501 -44.12 15.10 -41.56
N SER A 502 -45.14 15.87 -41.17
CA SER A 502 -45.75 15.83 -39.83
C SER A 502 -46.56 14.56 -39.52
N ALA A 503 -46.68 14.22 -38.24
CA ALA A 503 -47.26 12.95 -37.77
C ALA A 503 -48.71 12.70 -38.24
N GLY A 504 -49.53 13.74 -38.36
CA GLY A 504 -50.93 13.60 -38.82
C GLY A 504 -51.05 13.01 -40.24
N VAL A 505 -50.13 13.37 -41.14
CA VAL A 505 -50.06 12.83 -42.50
C VAL A 505 -49.66 11.35 -42.49
N ARG A 506 -48.74 10.96 -41.59
CA ARG A 506 -48.26 9.58 -41.45
C ARG A 506 -49.40 8.61 -41.11
N PHE A 507 -50.25 8.97 -40.14
CA PHE A 507 -51.39 8.13 -39.74
C PHE A 507 -52.51 8.08 -40.79
N ALA A 508 -52.83 9.20 -41.45
CA ALA A 508 -53.88 9.25 -42.46
C ALA A 508 -53.62 8.30 -43.64
N ASN A 509 -52.39 8.30 -44.15
CA ASN A 509 -51.98 7.47 -45.29
C ASN A 509 -52.05 5.97 -44.95
N LEU A 510 -51.53 5.57 -43.77
CA LEU A 510 -51.51 4.17 -43.35
C LEU A 510 -52.92 3.59 -43.18
N VAL A 511 -53.82 4.34 -42.53
CA VAL A 511 -55.20 3.89 -42.26
C VAL A 511 -56.00 3.72 -43.55
N GLY A 512 -55.83 4.62 -44.52
CA GLY A 512 -56.51 4.53 -45.82
C GLY A 512 -56.21 3.24 -46.57
N ILE A 513 -54.94 2.80 -46.58
CA ILE A 513 -54.49 1.58 -47.27
C ILE A 513 -55.09 0.33 -46.61
N VAL A 514 -55.07 0.25 -45.28
CA VAL A 514 -55.60 -0.92 -44.53
C VAL A 514 -57.11 -1.08 -44.73
N LEU A 515 -57.87 0.03 -44.72
CA LEU A 515 -59.32 0.00 -44.95
C LEU A 515 -59.67 -0.43 -46.39
N ALA A 516 -58.93 0.03 -47.40
CA ALA A 516 -59.13 -0.36 -48.79
C ALA A 516 -58.87 -1.87 -49.02
N ALA A 517 -57.81 -2.41 -48.40
CA ALA A 517 -57.49 -3.84 -48.45
C ALA A 517 -58.56 -4.71 -47.75
N ALA A 518 -59.07 -4.27 -46.59
CA ALA A 518 -60.13 -4.98 -45.87
C ALA A 518 -61.44 -5.03 -46.65
N ALA A 519 -61.85 -3.90 -47.26
CA ALA A 519 -63.08 -3.80 -48.04
C ALA A 519 -63.07 -4.72 -49.28
N THR A 520 -61.97 -4.73 -50.03
CA THR A 520 -61.81 -5.60 -51.21
C THR A 520 -61.80 -7.09 -50.82
N GLY A 521 -61.16 -7.46 -49.71
CA GLY A 521 -61.19 -8.84 -49.19
C GLY A 521 -62.60 -9.31 -48.80
N ALA A 522 -63.38 -8.46 -48.12
CA ALA A 522 -64.76 -8.78 -47.69
C ALA A 522 -65.70 -8.98 -48.89
N LEU A 523 -65.65 -8.09 -49.90
CA LEU A 523 -66.43 -8.21 -51.12
C LEU A 523 -66.14 -9.51 -51.88
N PHE A 524 -64.87 -9.91 -51.97
CA PHE A 524 -64.46 -11.15 -52.62
C PHE A 524 -64.98 -12.41 -51.90
N TYR A 525 -65.01 -12.41 -50.56
CA TYR A 525 -65.57 -13.51 -49.77
C TYR A 525 -67.09 -13.66 -49.96
N LEU A 526 -67.82 -12.55 -49.99
CA LEU A 526 -69.27 -12.54 -50.23
C LEU A 526 -69.63 -12.99 -51.66
N ALA A 527 -68.83 -12.59 -52.66
CA ALA A 527 -69.00 -13.04 -54.03
C ALA A 527 -68.81 -14.57 -54.17
N LEU A 528 -67.77 -15.14 -53.55
CA LEU A 528 -67.49 -16.57 -53.61
C LEU A 528 -68.54 -17.43 -52.88
N THR A 529 -69.06 -16.96 -51.75
CA THR A 529 -69.99 -17.75 -50.92
C THR A 529 -71.39 -17.89 -51.55
N ARG A 530 -71.90 -16.86 -52.25
CA ARG A 530 -73.22 -16.94 -52.91
C ARG A 530 -73.29 -17.92 -54.10
N VAL A 531 -72.16 -18.25 -54.73
CA VAL A 531 -72.11 -19.23 -55.85
C VAL A 531 -72.54 -20.64 -55.40
N ALA A 532 -72.35 -20.99 -54.12
CA ALA A 532 -72.72 -22.30 -53.59
C ALA A 532 -74.24 -22.51 -53.42
N ILE A 533 -75.05 -21.44 -53.44
CA ILE A 533 -76.47 -21.50 -53.10
C ILE A 533 -77.35 -21.76 -54.34
N PHE A 534 -76.88 -21.43 -55.55
CA PHE A 534 -77.61 -21.71 -56.79
C PHE A 534 -77.52 -23.19 -57.21
N GLY A 535 -78.53 -23.96 -56.82
CA GLY A 535 -78.61 -25.40 -57.03
C GLY A 535 -78.47 -25.85 -58.49
N ARG A 536 -77.86 -27.04 -58.68
CA ARG A 536 -77.59 -27.76 -59.95
C ARG A 536 -76.78 -27.00 -61.02
N ALA A 537 -77.17 -25.79 -61.42
CA ALA A 537 -76.45 -24.95 -62.37
C ALA A 537 -75.16 -24.37 -61.77
N GLY A 538 -75.22 -23.81 -60.54
CA GLY A 538 -74.04 -23.31 -59.83
C GLY A 538 -73.00 -24.41 -59.57
N ALA A 539 -73.47 -25.62 -59.26
CA ALA A 539 -72.60 -26.81 -59.14
C ALA A 539 -71.85 -27.11 -60.45
N ARG A 540 -72.52 -27.07 -61.62
CA ARG A 540 -71.86 -27.25 -62.93
C ARG A 540 -70.86 -26.13 -63.26
N ALA A 541 -71.20 -24.88 -62.93
CA ALA A 541 -70.31 -23.73 -63.14
C ALA A 541 -69.05 -23.83 -62.26
N ALA A 542 -69.21 -24.14 -60.97
CA ALA A 542 -68.11 -24.41 -60.05
C ALA A 542 -67.23 -25.59 -60.52
N HIS A 543 -67.85 -26.65 -61.06
CA HIS A 543 -67.15 -27.81 -61.61
C HIS A 543 -66.39 -27.50 -62.93
N ARG A 544 -66.82 -26.52 -63.73
CA ARG A 544 -66.05 -26.06 -64.90
C ARG A 544 -64.89 -25.14 -64.50
N LEU A 545 -65.11 -24.23 -63.55
CA LEU A 545 -64.06 -23.33 -63.03
C LEU A 545 -62.99 -24.05 -62.21
N SER A 546 -63.34 -25.12 -61.48
CA SER A 546 -62.33 -25.99 -60.84
C SER A 546 -61.46 -26.68 -61.89
N HIS A 547 -62.05 -27.17 -62.98
CA HIS A 547 -61.34 -27.91 -64.03
C HIS A 547 -60.39 -27.02 -64.85
N MET A 548 -60.73 -25.74 -65.07
CA MET A 548 -59.83 -24.78 -65.72
C MET A 548 -58.64 -24.38 -64.83
N LYS A 549 -58.82 -24.29 -63.51
CA LYS A 549 -57.72 -24.00 -62.56
C LYS A 549 -56.62 -25.06 -62.56
N VAL A 550 -56.89 -26.27 -63.04
CA VAL A 550 -55.90 -27.37 -63.13
C VAL A 550 -55.05 -27.29 -64.41
N LYS A 551 -55.56 -26.77 -65.53
CA LYS A 551 -54.88 -26.87 -66.85
C LYS A 551 -53.89 -25.75 -67.22
N VAL A 552 -53.86 -24.62 -66.50
CA VAL A 552 -53.12 -23.41 -66.95
C VAL A 552 -51.90 -23.06 -66.08
N GLY A 553 -51.75 -23.65 -64.88
CA GLY A 553 -50.54 -23.48 -64.05
C GLY A 553 -50.24 -22.02 -63.65
N PHE A 554 -51.27 -21.22 -63.35
CA PHE A 554 -51.11 -19.78 -63.08
C PHE A 554 -50.27 -19.47 -61.83
N GLN A 555 -50.45 -20.24 -60.75
CA GLN A 555 -49.78 -20.02 -59.47
C GLN A 555 -48.23 -20.06 -59.53
N PRO A 556 -47.57 -21.10 -60.10
CA PRO A 556 -46.11 -21.11 -60.19
C PRO A 556 -45.53 -19.99 -61.05
N LYS A 557 -46.22 -19.56 -62.12
CA LYS A 557 -45.73 -18.46 -62.97
C LYS A 557 -45.66 -17.13 -62.22
N VAL A 558 -46.67 -16.83 -61.41
CA VAL A 558 -46.68 -15.61 -60.57
C VAL A 558 -45.61 -15.67 -59.48
N LYS A 559 -45.41 -16.83 -58.84
CA LYS A 559 -44.33 -17.04 -57.85
C LYS A 559 -42.95 -16.70 -58.40
N VAL A 560 -42.58 -17.28 -59.55
CA VAL A 560 -41.26 -17.08 -60.18
C VAL A 560 -41.02 -15.62 -60.54
N LEU A 561 -42.03 -14.94 -61.10
CA LEU A 561 -41.93 -13.53 -61.48
C LEU A 561 -41.62 -12.63 -60.27
N VAL A 562 -42.40 -12.78 -59.18
CA VAL A 562 -42.25 -11.97 -57.97
C VAL A 562 -40.87 -12.20 -57.33
N SER A 563 -40.45 -13.46 -57.15
CA SER A 563 -39.18 -13.76 -56.51
C SER A 563 -37.95 -13.28 -57.29
N PHE A 564 -38.00 -13.22 -58.64
CA PHE A 564 -36.90 -12.67 -59.43
C PHE A 564 -36.68 -11.18 -59.14
N TYR A 565 -37.73 -10.37 -59.25
CA TYR A 565 -37.65 -8.92 -59.03
C TYR A 565 -37.27 -8.57 -57.59
N GLN A 566 -37.78 -9.33 -56.62
CA GLN A 566 -37.42 -9.18 -55.20
C GLN A 566 -35.94 -9.43 -54.90
N ILE A 567 -35.24 -10.27 -55.67
CA ILE A 567 -33.79 -10.46 -55.51
C ILE A 567 -33.03 -9.26 -56.10
N ALA A 568 -33.38 -8.82 -57.30
CA ALA A 568 -32.66 -7.77 -58.03
C ALA A 568 -32.55 -6.45 -57.25
N ALA A 569 -33.64 -6.01 -56.61
CA ALA A 569 -33.69 -4.76 -55.83
C ALA A 569 -32.78 -4.74 -54.58
N THR A 570 -32.24 -5.89 -54.14
CA THR A 570 -31.41 -5.97 -52.93
C THR A 570 -29.95 -5.58 -53.15
N LEU A 571 -29.45 -5.66 -54.39
CA LEU A 571 -28.01 -5.73 -54.68
C LEU A 571 -27.22 -4.47 -54.24
N GLY A 572 -27.61 -3.29 -54.73
CA GLY A 572 -26.93 -2.03 -54.38
C GLY A 572 -26.96 -1.71 -52.88
N PRO A 573 -28.12 -1.69 -52.21
CA PRO A 573 -28.23 -1.39 -50.79
C PRO A 573 -27.41 -2.32 -49.89
N VAL A 574 -27.54 -3.65 -50.09
CA VAL A 574 -26.89 -4.65 -49.22
C VAL A 574 -25.38 -4.72 -49.49
N TYR A 575 -24.98 -4.96 -50.74
CA TYR A 575 -23.58 -5.21 -51.09
C TYR A 575 -22.76 -3.93 -51.32
N GLY A 576 -23.39 -2.75 -51.38
CA GLY A 576 -22.70 -1.46 -51.53
C GLY A 576 -22.15 -1.18 -52.93
N VAL A 577 -22.49 -2.02 -53.91
CA VAL A 577 -22.14 -1.80 -55.32
C VAL A 577 -22.83 -0.54 -55.82
N ARG A 578 -22.05 0.46 -56.25
CA ARG A 578 -22.56 1.64 -56.95
C ARG A 578 -22.87 1.27 -58.39
N LEU A 579 -24.16 1.10 -58.68
CA LEU A 579 -24.68 0.96 -60.05
C LEU A 579 -24.66 2.32 -60.76
N HIS A 580 -24.60 2.33 -62.10
CA HIS A 580 -24.65 3.57 -62.88
C HIS A 580 -26.02 4.23 -62.78
N GLU A 581 -26.07 5.57 -62.78
CA GLU A 581 -27.30 6.33 -62.46
C GLU A 581 -28.48 6.01 -63.40
N ASP A 582 -28.20 5.76 -64.68
CA ASP A 582 -29.19 5.34 -65.69
C ASP A 582 -29.83 3.99 -65.39
N PHE A 583 -29.05 3.04 -64.85
CA PHE A 583 -29.56 1.71 -64.51
C PHE A 583 -30.54 1.79 -63.34
N THR A 584 -30.15 2.51 -62.28
CA THR A 584 -31.04 2.76 -61.13
C THR A 584 -32.36 3.39 -61.57
N ARG A 585 -32.30 4.47 -62.36
CA ARG A 585 -33.48 5.22 -62.83
C ARG A 585 -34.49 4.37 -63.63
N TRP A 586 -34.03 3.37 -64.37
CA TRP A 586 -34.93 2.45 -65.07
C TRP A 586 -35.56 1.41 -64.11
N THR A 587 -34.85 1.04 -63.04
CA THR A 587 -35.30 0.05 -62.06
C THR A 587 -36.19 0.60 -60.93
N ASP A 588 -36.39 1.92 -60.80
CA ASP A 588 -37.11 2.54 -59.67
C ASP A 588 -38.52 1.96 -59.43
N PHE A 589 -39.23 1.52 -60.47
CA PHE A 589 -40.56 0.89 -60.34
C PHE A 589 -40.53 -0.48 -59.63
N ILE A 590 -39.37 -1.12 -59.51
CA ILE A 590 -39.21 -2.47 -58.96
C ILE A 590 -39.31 -2.44 -57.43
N ASP A 591 -38.93 -1.35 -56.76
CA ASP A 591 -39.12 -1.22 -55.31
C ASP A 591 -40.62 -1.27 -54.93
N ALA A 592 -41.54 -0.85 -55.80
CA ALA A 592 -42.98 -1.04 -55.60
C ALA A 592 -43.44 -2.51 -55.66
N ILE A 593 -42.68 -3.37 -56.34
CA ILE A 593 -42.93 -4.82 -56.44
C ILE A 593 -42.25 -5.58 -55.28
N SER A 594 -41.35 -4.92 -54.53
CA SER A 594 -40.63 -5.55 -53.41
C SER A 594 -41.54 -5.93 -52.23
N PHE A 595 -42.71 -5.28 -52.10
CA PHE A 595 -43.62 -5.28 -50.94
C PHE A 595 -43.08 -4.54 -49.70
N ASP A 596 -42.14 -3.61 -49.86
CA ASP A 596 -41.78 -2.65 -48.80
C ASP A 596 -42.85 -1.55 -48.62
N LEU A 597 -43.86 -1.86 -47.80
CA LEU A 597 -44.99 -0.97 -47.51
C LEU A 597 -44.56 0.33 -46.79
N LEU A 598 -43.39 0.34 -46.14
CA LEU A 598 -42.87 1.48 -45.40
C LEU A 598 -42.19 2.46 -46.36
N GLY A 599 -41.21 1.98 -47.15
CA GLY A 599 -40.49 2.79 -48.13
C GLY A 599 -41.41 3.38 -49.23
N LEU A 600 -42.52 2.71 -49.54
CA LEU A 600 -43.54 3.22 -50.48
C LEU A 600 -44.37 4.40 -49.96
N THR A 601 -44.35 4.70 -48.66
CA THR A 601 -45.21 5.72 -48.05
C THR A 601 -44.45 6.84 -47.34
N TYR A 602 -43.16 6.66 -47.06
CA TYR A 602 -42.37 7.62 -46.29
C TYR A 602 -40.85 7.43 -46.49
N PRO A 603 -40.01 8.50 -46.46
CA PRO A 603 -38.56 8.35 -46.56
C PRO A 603 -37.95 7.62 -45.35
N ASP A 604 -37.15 6.57 -45.58
CA ASP A 604 -36.43 5.77 -44.56
C ASP A 604 -35.89 6.65 -43.41
N ALA A 605 -35.18 7.72 -43.75
CA ALA A 605 -34.45 8.59 -42.82
C ALA A 605 -35.33 9.29 -41.76
N CYS A 606 -36.62 9.49 -42.02
CA CYS A 606 -37.54 10.15 -41.09
C CYS A 606 -38.34 9.13 -40.23
N ILE A 607 -38.15 7.81 -40.42
CA ILE A 607 -38.82 6.73 -39.66
C ILE A 607 -37.97 6.38 -38.42
N GLY A 608 -37.94 7.24 -37.40
CA GLY A 608 -37.31 6.93 -36.11
C GLY A 608 -35.86 6.42 -36.21
N SER A 609 -35.48 5.52 -35.31
CA SER A 609 -34.18 4.83 -35.33
C SER A 609 -34.14 3.68 -36.33
N MET A 610 -32.94 3.18 -36.68
CA MET A 610 -32.81 1.92 -37.43
C MET A 610 -33.49 0.72 -36.75
N ALA A 611 -33.59 0.69 -35.42
CA ALA A 611 -34.30 -0.35 -34.68
C ALA A 611 -35.82 -0.29 -34.93
N ASP A 612 -36.42 0.90 -34.90
CA ASP A 612 -37.84 1.12 -35.22
C ASP A 612 -38.18 0.63 -36.63
N ARG A 613 -37.34 0.99 -37.61
CA ARG A 613 -37.47 0.58 -39.02
C ARG A 613 -37.48 -0.95 -39.14
N LEU A 614 -36.57 -1.62 -38.42
CA LEU A 614 -36.42 -3.06 -38.44
C LEU A 614 -37.56 -3.80 -37.71
N LEU A 615 -38.01 -3.29 -36.56
CA LEU A 615 -39.17 -3.80 -35.82
C LEU A 615 -40.44 -3.69 -36.65
N LEU A 616 -40.71 -2.51 -37.23
CA LEU A 616 -41.87 -2.29 -38.11
C LEU A 616 -41.82 -3.25 -39.30
N ALA A 617 -40.67 -3.33 -40.00
CA ALA A 617 -40.50 -4.20 -41.17
C ALA A 617 -40.70 -5.69 -40.85
N ALA A 618 -40.21 -6.19 -39.73
CA ALA A 618 -40.28 -7.63 -39.40
C ALA A 618 -41.60 -8.06 -38.74
N LEU A 619 -42.34 -7.15 -38.09
CA LEU A 619 -43.56 -7.47 -37.34
C LEU A 619 -44.86 -7.26 -38.12
N TRP A 620 -44.94 -6.33 -39.08
CA TRP A 620 -46.17 -6.12 -39.88
C TRP A 620 -46.74 -7.39 -40.54
N PRO A 621 -45.94 -8.36 -41.03
CA PRO A 621 -46.50 -9.56 -41.66
C PRO A 621 -47.13 -10.51 -40.63
N VAL A 622 -46.57 -10.55 -39.41
CA VAL A 622 -47.11 -11.33 -38.28
C VAL A 622 -48.45 -10.75 -37.84
N VAL A 623 -48.55 -9.42 -37.76
CA VAL A 623 -49.81 -8.72 -37.45
C VAL A 623 -50.89 -9.05 -38.48
N LEU A 624 -50.58 -9.05 -39.79
CA LEU A 624 -51.53 -9.45 -40.83
C LEU A 624 -52.01 -10.90 -40.68
N VAL A 625 -51.11 -11.83 -40.34
CA VAL A 625 -51.48 -13.25 -40.10
C VAL A 625 -52.36 -13.38 -38.85
N LEU A 626 -52.07 -12.65 -37.76
CA LEU A 626 -52.88 -12.66 -36.55
C LEU A 626 -54.28 -12.07 -36.77
N LEU A 627 -54.41 -10.96 -37.50
CA LEU A 627 -55.70 -10.37 -37.88
C LEU A 627 -56.53 -11.30 -38.78
N GLY A 628 -55.88 -12.03 -39.70
CA GLY A 628 -56.53 -13.10 -40.45
C GLY A 628 -56.99 -14.27 -39.57
N GLY A 629 -56.21 -14.60 -38.53
CA GLY A 629 -56.51 -15.65 -37.55
C GLY A 629 -57.72 -15.35 -36.67
N THR A 630 -57.84 -14.13 -36.14
CA THR A 630 -58.98 -13.72 -35.30
C THR A 630 -60.29 -13.73 -36.10
N ALA A 631 -60.27 -13.20 -37.33
CA ALA A 631 -61.42 -13.25 -38.24
C ALA A 631 -61.92 -14.69 -38.51
N LEU A 632 -60.99 -15.63 -38.72
CA LEU A 632 -61.31 -17.05 -38.88
C LEU A 632 -61.84 -17.70 -37.58
N ALA A 633 -61.35 -17.28 -36.42
CA ALA A 633 -61.79 -17.80 -35.12
C ALA A 633 -63.21 -17.34 -34.75
N CYS A 634 -63.55 -16.08 -34.99
CA CYS A 634 -64.91 -15.56 -34.76
C CYS A 634 -65.95 -16.30 -35.62
N HIS A 635 -65.65 -16.54 -36.90
CA HIS A 635 -66.49 -17.34 -37.80
C HIS A 635 -66.67 -18.79 -37.30
N ALA A 636 -65.68 -19.36 -36.62
CA ALA A 636 -65.75 -20.72 -36.09
C ALA A 636 -66.67 -20.79 -34.86
N LEU A 637 -66.50 -19.89 -33.87
CA LEU A 637 -67.25 -19.90 -32.61
C LEU A 637 -68.77 -19.91 -32.82
N ALA A 638 -69.25 -19.11 -33.79
CA ALA A 638 -70.66 -19.01 -34.16
C ALA A 638 -71.30 -20.36 -34.61
N VAL A 639 -70.51 -21.33 -35.02
CA VAL A 639 -70.99 -22.66 -35.49
C VAL A 639 -71.14 -23.67 -34.33
N TRP A 640 -70.48 -23.46 -33.18
CA TRP A 640 -70.38 -24.48 -32.12
C TRP A 640 -71.55 -24.49 -31.13
N LEU A 641 -72.25 -23.37 -30.93
CA LEU A 641 -73.15 -23.11 -29.79
C LEU A 641 -74.52 -23.86 -29.83
N MET A 642 -74.57 -25.12 -30.29
CA MET A 642 -75.82 -25.82 -30.67
C MET A 642 -75.94 -27.32 -30.22
N SER A 643 -75.55 -27.76 -28.99
CA SER A 643 -75.63 -29.21 -28.51
C SER A 643 -75.60 -29.47 -26.96
N GLY A 644 -75.83 -30.72 -26.45
CA GLY A 644 -75.71 -31.11 -24.99
C GLY A 644 -75.96 -32.62 -24.55
N PRO A 645 -75.71 -33.05 -23.27
CA PRO A 645 -75.51 -34.48 -22.82
C PRO A 645 -76.14 -35.00 -21.44
N ALA A 646 -75.71 -36.16 -20.87
CA ALA A 646 -76.32 -36.93 -19.71
C ALA A 646 -75.34 -37.79 -18.77
N PRO A 647 -75.75 -38.44 -17.62
CA PRO A 647 -74.89 -38.83 -16.42
C PRO A 647 -74.85 -40.33 -15.86
N SER A 648 -74.14 -40.61 -14.72
CA SER A 648 -73.95 -41.93 -13.99
C SER A 648 -73.61 -41.84 -12.43
N SER A 649 -73.28 -42.94 -11.69
CA SER A 649 -73.04 -42.95 -10.18
C SER A 649 -72.07 -44.02 -9.57
N SER A 650 -71.69 -43.89 -8.27
CA SER A 650 -70.74 -44.76 -7.50
C SER A 650 -70.81 -44.62 -5.94
N PRO A 651 -70.20 -45.52 -5.13
CA PRO A 651 -69.83 -45.35 -3.69
C PRO A 651 -68.34 -44.94 -3.52
N ALA A 652 -67.66 -44.74 -2.36
CA ALA A 652 -67.89 -44.35 -0.94
C ALA A 652 -66.50 -43.86 -0.37
N ALA A 653 -66.06 -43.71 0.90
CA ALA A 653 -66.54 -43.97 2.29
C ALA A 653 -65.69 -43.06 3.28
N ILE A 654 -65.24 -43.49 4.48
CA ILE A 654 -65.82 -43.36 5.86
C ILE A 654 -64.63 -43.42 6.89
N SER A 655 -64.55 -42.75 8.06
CA SER A 655 -65.30 -41.65 8.73
C SER A 655 -64.48 -41.03 9.92
N ASP A 656 -65.14 -40.47 10.96
CA ASP A 656 -64.70 -40.21 12.36
C ASP A 656 -64.11 -38.81 12.75
N ASP A 657 -63.81 -38.61 14.06
CA ASP A 657 -63.70 -37.35 14.86
C ASP A 657 -62.51 -37.45 15.88
N GLY A 658 -62.06 -36.49 16.71
CA GLY A 658 -62.52 -35.15 17.14
C GLY A 658 -61.50 -34.50 18.12
N GLY A 659 -61.80 -33.47 18.93
CA GLY A 659 -63.02 -32.65 19.09
C GLY A 659 -63.02 -31.81 20.39
N ARG A 660 -63.85 -30.74 20.46
CA ARG A 660 -64.17 -29.83 21.61
C ARG A 660 -63.07 -28.83 22.11
N SER A 661 -63.34 -27.55 22.42
CA SER A 661 -64.59 -26.74 22.44
C SER A 661 -64.37 -25.21 22.17
N ASP A 662 -65.48 -24.47 21.95
CA ASP A 662 -65.78 -23.04 22.27
C ASP A 662 -65.46 -21.84 21.32
N SER A 663 -66.55 -21.31 20.70
CA SER A 663 -67.04 -19.89 20.76
C SER A 663 -66.72 -18.79 19.70
N ASP A 664 -67.55 -18.76 18.64
CA ASP A 664 -68.44 -17.64 18.17
C ASP A 664 -68.00 -16.52 17.15
N GLY A 665 -68.92 -16.12 16.23
CA GLY A 665 -69.01 -14.79 15.56
C GLY A 665 -68.97 -14.59 13.99
N GLY A 666 -70.12 -14.48 13.27
CA GLY A 666 -70.33 -13.39 12.24
C GLY A 666 -70.54 -13.56 10.68
N ARG A 667 -71.77 -13.86 10.20
CA ARG A 667 -72.61 -13.14 9.15
C ARG A 667 -72.27 -12.97 7.59
N GLY A 668 -73.02 -13.67 6.69
CA GLY A 668 -73.82 -13.07 5.54
C GLY A 668 -73.51 -13.32 4.00
N GLY A 669 -74.52 -13.68 3.15
CA GLY A 669 -74.41 -13.86 1.65
C GLY A 669 -75.74 -14.01 0.80
N ARG A 670 -75.72 -14.06 -0.58
CA ARG A 670 -76.93 -14.11 -1.49
C ARG A 670 -76.69 -14.41 -3.02
N GLY A 671 -77.72 -14.78 -3.85
CA GLY A 671 -77.71 -14.84 -5.36
C GLY A 671 -78.92 -15.56 -6.09
N THR A 672 -79.17 -15.37 -7.42
CA THR A 672 -80.29 -16.00 -8.25
C THR A 672 -80.07 -16.04 -9.80
N ALA A 673 -80.74 -16.95 -10.58
CA ALA A 673 -80.82 -16.94 -12.08
C ALA A 673 -81.87 -17.89 -12.78
N LEU A 674 -82.28 -17.51 -14.03
CA LEU A 674 -82.87 -18.22 -15.22
C LEU A 674 -83.73 -19.52 -15.18
N GLY A 675 -84.74 -19.61 -16.08
CA GLY A 675 -85.39 -20.87 -16.51
C GLY A 675 -86.43 -20.76 -17.67
N LEU A 676 -86.81 -21.92 -18.24
CA LEU A 676 -88.01 -22.20 -19.08
C LEU A 676 -88.20 -21.53 -20.47
N LEU A 677 -87.49 -21.99 -21.52
CA LEU A 677 -87.93 -21.83 -22.93
C LEU A 677 -87.49 -22.96 -23.90
N GLY A 678 -87.13 -24.13 -23.38
CA GLY A 678 -86.41 -25.19 -24.12
C GLY A 678 -87.22 -26.31 -24.77
N SER A 679 -88.56 -26.19 -24.86
CA SER A 679 -89.46 -27.31 -25.15
C SER A 679 -89.90 -27.45 -26.62
N ALA A 680 -90.16 -26.36 -27.35
CA ALA A 680 -90.89 -26.41 -28.62
C ALA A 680 -90.09 -26.96 -29.82
N LEU A 681 -88.82 -26.58 -30.01
CA LEU A 681 -88.07 -26.88 -31.25
C LEU A 681 -87.58 -28.34 -31.35
N ARG A 682 -87.84 -29.17 -30.33
CA ARG A 682 -87.21 -30.50 -30.16
C ARG A 682 -87.96 -31.64 -30.88
N SER A 683 -89.06 -31.33 -31.57
CA SER A 683 -89.98 -32.32 -32.20
C SER A 683 -89.85 -32.47 -33.72
N LEU A 684 -89.30 -31.48 -34.43
CA LEU A 684 -89.30 -31.44 -35.91
C LEU A 684 -88.11 -32.12 -36.60
N LEU A 685 -87.08 -32.57 -35.86
CA LEU A 685 -85.81 -33.06 -36.42
C LEU A 685 -85.33 -34.39 -35.77
N ARG A 686 -86.18 -35.41 -35.86
CA ARG A 686 -85.81 -36.84 -35.95
C ARG A 686 -86.28 -37.36 -37.33
N PRO A 687 -85.70 -38.43 -37.91
CA PRO A 687 -84.62 -39.31 -37.43
C PRO A 687 -83.24 -38.83 -37.97
N LEU A 688 -82.10 -39.55 -38.02
CA LEU A 688 -81.77 -40.99 -37.97
C LEU A 688 -80.50 -41.30 -37.16
N GLN A 689 -80.47 -42.52 -36.66
CA GLN A 689 -79.30 -43.40 -36.45
C GLN A 689 -79.65 -44.71 -37.20
N PRO A 690 -78.70 -45.53 -37.72
CA PRO A 690 -77.50 -46.02 -37.04
C PRO A 690 -76.21 -45.78 -37.88
N SER A 691 -75.00 -46.25 -37.52
CA SER A 691 -74.62 -47.27 -36.54
C SER A 691 -73.29 -46.96 -35.81
N HIS A 692 -73.15 -47.52 -34.60
CA HIS A 692 -71.95 -47.67 -33.78
C HIS A 692 -70.81 -46.62 -33.91
N GLU A 693 -70.87 -45.57 -33.08
CA GLU A 693 -69.95 -45.43 -31.94
C GLU A 693 -70.42 -44.31 -30.98
N ALA A 694 -70.05 -44.40 -29.69
CA ALA A 694 -70.53 -43.50 -28.64
C ALA A 694 -69.72 -42.19 -28.57
N VAL A 695 -69.95 -41.28 -29.51
CA VAL A 695 -69.24 -39.99 -29.57
C VAL A 695 -69.68 -39.06 -28.42
N THR A 696 -68.78 -38.83 -27.46
CA THR A 696 -69.02 -37.92 -26.33
C THR A 696 -68.84 -36.44 -26.72
N PRO A 697 -69.46 -35.48 -25.99
CA PRO A 697 -69.49 -34.05 -26.37
C PRO A 697 -68.12 -33.37 -26.48
N TYR A 698 -67.11 -33.95 -25.83
CA TYR A 698 -65.73 -33.47 -25.81
C TYR A 698 -65.10 -33.39 -27.21
N ASN A 699 -65.54 -34.24 -28.14
CA ASN A 699 -64.94 -34.34 -29.47
C ASN A 699 -65.33 -33.18 -30.41
N LEU A 700 -66.58 -32.70 -30.37
CA LEU A 700 -67.07 -31.65 -31.30
C LEU A 700 -66.25 -30.34 -31.21
N ARG A 701 -65.85 -29.96 -30.00
CA ARG A 701 -65.02 -28.76 -29.77
C ARG A 701 -63.61 -28.89 -30.37
N ARG A 702 -63.03 -30.10 -30.41
CA ARG A 702 -61.69 -30.35 -30.98
C ARG A 702 -61.68 -30.19 -32.50
N ASP A 703 -62.68 -30.71 -33.20
CA ASP A 703 -62.64 -30.78 -34.67
C ASP A 703 -62.92 -29.44 -35.36
N LEU A 704 -63.72 -28.56 -34.73
CA LEU A 704 -63.86 -27.17 -35.16
C LEU A 704 -62.52 -26.42 -35.06
N VAL A 705 -61.84 -26.47 -33.91
CA VAL A 705 -60.54 -25.81 -33.70
C VAL A 705 -59.49 -26.31 -34.70
N ARG A 706 -59.43 -27.63 -34.92
CA ARG A 706 -58.59 -28.25 -35.97
C ARG A 706 -58.91 -27.72 -37.37
N SER A 707 -60.16 -27.37 -37.68
CA SER A 707 -60.57 -26.82 -38.99
C SER A 707 -60.06 -25.39 -39.20
N THR A 708 -60.23 -24.52 -38.19
CA THR A 708 -59.78 -23.13 -38.22
C THR A 708 -58.26 -23.03 -38.35
N LEU A 709 -57.52 -23.80 -37.55
CA LEU A 709 -56.05 -23.81 -37.55
C LEU A 709 -55.46 -24.17 -38.93
N ARG A 710 -56.07 -25.14 -39.64
CA ARG A 710 -55.67 -25.52 -41.01
C ARG A 710 -55.88 -24.41 -42.04
N ARG A 711 -56.87 -23.52 -41.84
CA ARG A 711 -57.09 -22.36 -42.73
C ARG A 711 -56.08 -21.25 -42.47
N LEU A 712 -55.76 -21.00 -41.20
CA LEU A 712 -54.73 -20.02 -40.81
C LEU A 712 -53.35 -20.40 -41.35
N LEU A 713 -52.97 -21.67 -41.27
CA LEU A 713 -51.69 -22.19 -41.79
C LEU A 713 -51.51 -21.91 -43.30
N TYR A 714 -52.55 -22.05 -44.12
CA TYR A 714 -52.49 -21.73 -45.56
C TYR A 714 -52.16 -20.25 -45.81
N TRP A 715 -52.77 -19.34 -45.06
CA TRP A 715 -52.56 -17.90 -45.21
C TRP A 715 -51.21 -17.44 -44.65
N ALA A 716 -50.77 -18.01 -43.52
CA ALA A 716 -49.46 -17.74 -42.94
C ALA A 716 -48.33 -18.07 -43.93
N ILE A 717 -48.41 -19.24 -44.58
CA ILE A 717 -47.46 -19.66 -45.62
C ILE A 717 -47.44 -18.68 -46.81
N LEU A 718 -48.60 -18.20 -47.27
CA LEU A 718 -48.70 -17.27 -48.40
C LEU A 718 -48.05 -15.91 -48.09
N VAL A 719 -48.37 -15.32 -46.94
CA VAL A 719 -47.81 -14.03 -46.51
C VAL A 719 -46.30 -14.14 -46.29
N ALA A 720 -45.85 -15.19 -45.61
CA ALA A 720 -44.43 -15.40 -45.34
C ALA A 720 -43.60 -15.59 -46.63
N TYR A 721 -44.12 -16.29 -47.64
CA TYR A 721 -43.45 -16.42 -48.94
C TYR A 721 -43.25 -15.07 -49.64
N LEU A 722 -44.27 -14.21 -49.64
CA LEU A 722 -44.23 -12.93 -50.36
C LEU A 722 -43.34 -11.88 -49.69
N VAL A 723 -43.22 -11.89 -48.35
CA VAL A 723 -42.54 -10.81 -47.61
C VAL A 723 -41.11 -11.15 -47.20
N LEU A 724 -40.74 -12.44 -47.15
CA LEU A 724 -39.43 -12.92 -46.71
C LEU A 724 -38.22 -12.18 -47.36
N PRO A 725 -38.16 -11.93 -48.69
CA PRO A 725 -37.00 -11.24 -49.28
C PRO A 725 -36.87 -9.78 -48.85
N SER A 726 -38.00 -9.05 -48.74
CA SER A 726 -38.00 -7.63 -48.34
C SER A 726 -37.58 -7.46 -46.88
N VAL A 727 -38.08 -8.31 -45.99
CA VAL A 727 -37.67 -8.32 -44.58
C VAL A 727 -36.20 -8.71 -44.45
N SER A 728 -35.73 -9.67 -45.24
CA SER A 728 -34.31 -10.05 -45.29
C SER A 728 -33.42 -8.87 -45.73
N ARG A 729 -33.81 -8.09 -46.76
CA ARG A 729 -33.10 -6.87 -47.20
C ARG A 729 -32.91 -5.89 -46.05
N SER A 730 -33.96 -5.63 -45.28
CA SER A 730 -33.95 -4.68 -44.16
C SER A 730 -33.19 -5.22 -42.93
N ILE A 731 -33.23 -6.53 -42.67
CA ILE A 731 -32.36 -7.19 -41.68
C ILE A 731 -30.89 -6.98 -42.06
N PHE A 732 -30.49 -7.25 -43.31
CA PHE A 732 -29.08 -7.10 -43.71
C PHE A 732 -28.58 -5.64 -43.79
N LYS A 733 -29.46 -4.65 -44.04
CA LYS A 733 -29.10 -3.21 -43.91
C LYS A 733 -28.49 -2.89 -42.53
N ALA A 734 -28.95 -3.55 -41.47
CA ALA A 734 -28.59 -3.28 -40.07
C ALA A 734 -27.16 -3.70 -39.65
N ARG A 735 -26.35 -4.28 -40.55
CA ARG A 735 -24.99 -4.77 -40.24
C ARG A 735 -23.85 -4.14 -41.05
N LYS A 736 -24.16 -3.20 -41.95
CA LYS A 736 -23.19 -2.65 -42.92
C LYS A 736 -22.52 -1.40 -42.37
N CYS A 737 -21.21 -1.42 -42.15
CA CYS A 737 -20.49 -0.34 -41.44
C CYS A 737 -19.24 0.14 -42.20
N GLU A 738 -18.80 1.39 -41.96
CA GLU A 738 -17.55 1.97 -42.47
C GLU A 738 -16.73 2.60 -41.34
N SER A 739 -15.40 2.46 -41.38
CA SER A 739 -14.49 2.83 -40.29
C SER A 739 -13.66 4.09 -40.57
N PHE A 740 -13.60 5.00 -39.61
CA PHE A 740 -12.80 6.25 -39.66
C PHE A 740 -11.74 6.23 -38.54
N SER A 741 -10.52 6.73 -38.78
CA SER A 741 -9.53 6.89 -37.70
C SER A 741 -9.90 8.04 -36.77
N ILE A 742 -9.64 7.86 -35.48
CA ILE A 742 -9.94 8.85 -34.44
C ILE A 742 -8.73 9.18 -33.58
N ASN A 743 -7.87 8.20 -33.25
CA ASN A 743 -6.52 8.49 -32.76
C ASN A 743 -5.48 7.73 -33.59
N VAL A 744 -4.49 8.45 -34.13
CA VAL A 744 -3.35 7.86 -34.84
C VAL A 744 -2.33 7.22 -33.88
N LEU A 745 -2.32 7.59 -32.61
CA LEU A 745 -1.42 7.03 -31.59
C LEU A 745 -1.80 5.61 -31.17
N ASP A 746 -3.10 5.36 -31.01
CA ASP A 746 -3.66 4.09 -30.53
C ASP A 746 -4.20 3.21 -31.68
N GLU A 747 -4.03 3.66 -32.93
CA GLU A 747 -4.70 3.19 -34.14
C GLU A 747 -6.23 3.06 -34.04
N THR A 748 -6.87 3.74 -33.08
CA THR A 748 -8.30 3.58 -32.80
C THR A 748 -9.15 4.10 -33.95
N ARG A 749 -9.98 3.20 -34.49
CA ARG A 749 -10.99 3.47 -35.51
C ARG A 749 -12.37 3.27 -34.90
N ARG A 750 -13.30 4.20 -35.16
CA ARG A 750 -14.73 3.96 -34.87
C ARG A 750 -15.44 3.66 -36.18
N SER A 751 -16.26 2.62 -36.17
CA SER A 751 -17.08 2.20 -37.29
C SER A 751 -18.51 2.70 -37.11
N TYR A 752 -19.12 3.24 -38.15
CA TYR A 752 -20.47 3.79 -38.12
C TYR A 752 -21.37 3.04 -39.12
N LEU A 753 -22.65 2.87 -38.81
CA LEU A 753 -23.59 2.09 -39.62
C LEU A 753 -24.03 2.86 -40.88
N MET A 754 -23.78 2.33 -42.07
CA MET A 754 -24.09 2.97 -43.37
C MET A 754 -25.57 3.30 -43.61
N ALA A 755 -26.49 2.68 -42.86
CA ALA A 755 -27.92 2.96 -42.93
C ALA A 755 -28.40 4.05 -41.94
N ASP A 756 -27.62 4.28 -40.89
CA ASP A 756 -27.92 5.22 -39.79
C ASP A 756 -26.62 5.52 -39.04
N LEU A 757 -25.85 6.49 -39.54
CA LEU A 757 -24.47 6.73 -39.12
C LEU A 757 -24.35 7.42 -37.73
N ASP A 758 -25.46 7.66 -37.04
CA ASP A 758 -25.51 8.00 -35.60
C ASP A 758 -25.42 6.74 -34.70
N VAL A 759 -25.45 5.54 -35.29
CA VAL A 759 -25.19 4.27 -34.62
C VAL A 759 -23.73 3.86 -34.85
N LEU A 760 -22.98 3.65 -33.77
CA LEU A 760 -21.62 3.12 -33.83
C LEU A 760 -21.68 1.59 -33.87
N CYS A 761 -21.02 0.99 -34.84
CA CYS A 761 -20.86 -0.46 -34.92
C CYS A 761 -19.77 -0.96 -33.95
N SER A 762 -20.01 -0.80 -32.65
CA SER A 762 -19.27 -1.46 -31.55
C SER A 762 -20.22 -2.30 -30.72
N ALA A 763 -19.68 -3.28 -29.99
CA ALA A 763 -20.43 -4.07 -29.01
C ALA A 763 -20.88 -3.23 -27.80
N ASP A 764 -20.24 -2.07 -27.58
CA ASP A 764 -20.45 -1.18 -26.43
C ASP A 764 -21.53 -0.10 -26.66
N ASP A 765 -21.98 0.10 -27.91
CA ASP A 765 -23.08 1.03 -28.21
C ASP A 765 -24.41 0.34 -27.94
N ASP A 766 -25.17 0.85 -26.96
CA ASP A 766 -26.50 0.32 -26.61
C ASP A 766 -27.46 0.27 -27.81
N LYS A 767 -27.41 1.25 -28.72
CA LYS A 767 -28.23 1.24 -29.94
C LYS A 767 -27.85 0.08 -30.85
N TYR A 768 -26.55 -0.19 -31.00
CA TYR A 768 -26.07 -1.28 -31.83
C TYR A 768 -26.31 -2.64 -31.17
N ARG A 769 -26.22 -2.73 -29.84
CA ARG A 769 -26.52 -3.94 -29.07
C ARG A 769 -28.01 -4.30 -29.08
N GLU A 770 -28.90 -3.32 -28.98
CA GLU A 770 -30.33 -3.53 -29.22
C GLU A 770 -30.57 -3.99 -30.67
N LEU A 771 -29.95 -3.31 -31.64
CA LEU A 771 -30.02 -3.69 -33.06
C LEU A 771 -29.43 -5.09 -33.33
N ASP A 772 -28.43 -5.55 -32.58
CA ASP A 772 -27.81 -6.88 -32.66
C ASP A 772 -28.79 -7.99 -32.25
N LEU A 773 -29.49 -7.79 -31.14
CA LEU A 773 -30.54 -8.70 -30.64
C LEU A 773 -31.75 -8.74 -31.58
N ILE A 774 -32.20 -7.57 -32.06
CA ILE A 774 -33.28 -7.46 -33.05
C ILE A 774 -32.86 -8.11 -34.38
N PHE A 775 -31.60 -7.89 -34.82
CA PHE A 775 -31.04 -8.54 -36.00
C PHE A 775 -31.03 -10.05 -35.87
N TRP A 776 -30.48 -10.64 -34.79
CA TRP A 776 -30.38 -12.10 -34.68
C TRP A 776 -31.74 -12.76 -34.49
N SER A 777 -32.62 -12.19 -33.67
CA SER A 777 -33.97 -12.73 -33.49
C SER A 777 -34.76 -12.75 -34.81
N PHE A 778 -34.68 -11.69 -35.62
CA PHE A 778 -35.34 -11.66 -36.92
C PHE A 778 -34.58 -12.40 -38.02
N PHE A 779 -33.25 -12.49 -38.00
CA PHE A 779 -32.46 -13.33 -38.91
C PHE A 779 -32.81 -14.82 -38.72
N VAL A 780 -32.88 -15.26 -37.46
CA VAL A 780 -33.31 -16.62 -37.11
C VAL A 780 -34.78 -16.83 -37.47
N LEU A 781 -35.68 -15.88 -37.19
CA LEU A 781 -37.10 -16.03 -37.53
C LEU A 781 -37.36 -16.07 -39.04
N TRP A 782 -36.81 -15.12 -39.79
CA TRP A 782 -37.15 -14.89 -41.20
C TRP A 782 -36.21 -15.65 -42.16
N PRO A 783 -34.95 -15.22 -42.45
CA PRO A 783 -34.01 -15.98 -43.29
C PRO A 783 -33.83 -17.47 -42.98
N VAL A 784 -33.95 -17.89 -41.71
CA VAL A 784 -33.66 -19.28 -41.30
C VAL A 784 -34.93 -20.10 -41.03
N LEU A 785 -35.75 -19.73 -40.04
CA LEU A 785 -36.87 -20.56 -39.58
C LEU A 785 -38.05 -20.60 -40.56
N VAL A 786 -38.35 -19.55 -41.33
CA VAL A 786 -39.40 -19.63 -42.36
C VAL A 786 -39.02 -20.63 -43.45
N PRO A 787 -37.83 -20.58 -44.10
CA PRO A 787 -37.39 -21.63 -45.03
C PRO A 787 -37.28 -23.03 -44.40
N LEU A 788 -36.77 -23.16 -43.16
CA LEU A 788 -36.67 -24.47 -42.50
C LEU A 788 -38.05 -25.05 -42.15
N THR A 789 -39.01 -24.24 -41.69
CA THR A 789 -40.38 -24.72 -41.45
C THR A 789 -41.11 -25.07 -42.75
N PHE A 790 -40.87 -24.33 -43.84
CA PHE A 790 -41.36 -24.73 -45.17
C PHE A 790 -40.76 -26.08 -45.60
N LEU A 791 -39.44 -26.29 -45.41
CA LEU A 791 -38.79 -27.55 -45.72
C LEU A 791 -39.32 -28.70 -44.86
N VAL A 792 -39.43 -28.53 -43.53
CA VAL A 792 -39.97 -29.56 -42.63
C VAL A 792 -41.45 -29.88 -42.92
N LEU A 793 -42.26 -28.89 -43.29
CA LEU A 793 -43.63 -29.11 -43.76
C LEU A 793 -43.66 -29.87 -45.09
N LEU A 794 -42.72 -29.63 -46.01
CA LEU A 794 -42.59 -30.44 -47.21
C LEU A 794 -42.17 -31.88 -46.88
N LEU A 795 -41.05 -32.07 -46.17
CA LEU A 795 -40.51 -33.39 -45.78
C LEU A 795 -41.55 -34.26 -45.05
N SER A 796 -42.29 -33.70 -44.08
CA SER A 796 -43.31 -34.42 -43.32
C SER A 796 -44.57 -34.77 -44.15
N LEU A 797 -44.84 -34.04 -45.23
CA LEU A 797 -45.94 -34.30 -46.14
C LEU A 797 -45.56 -35.23 -47.31
N ARG A 798 -44.27 -35.35 -47.62
CA ARG A 798 -43.71 -36.19 -48.69
C ARG A 798 -44.37 -37.58 -48.83
N PRO A 799 -44.45 -38.44 -47.79
CA PRO A 799 -45.04 -39.77 -47.94
C PRO A 799 -46.54 -39.72 -48.23
N ALA A 800 -47.27 -38.75 -47.67
CA ALA A 800 -48.71 -38.61 -47.89
C ALA A 800 -49.03 -38.09 -49.30
N VAL A 801 -48.27 -37.09 -49.77
CA VAL A 801 -48.44 -36.49 -51.10
C VAL A 801 -48.04 -37.47 -52.20
N ARG A 802 -46.87 -38.14 -52.08
CA ARG A 802 -46.45 -39.18 -53.05
C ARG A 802 -47.45 -40.34 -53.13
N ALA A 803 -48.06 -40.73 -52.00
CA ALA A 803 -49.10 -41.75 -51.97
C ALA A 803 -50.50 -41.27 -52.43
N GLN A 804 -50.64 -40.02 -52.91
CA GLN A 804 -51.92 -39.38 -53.27
C GLN A 804 -52.95 -39.33 -52.11
N ARG A 805 -52.50 -39.50 -50.86
CA ARG A 805 -53.35 -39.48 -49.66
C ARG A 805 -53.42 -38.06 -49.11
N ILE A 806 -54.43 -37.31 -49.54
CA ILE A 806 -54.64 -35.90 -49.13
C ILE A 806 -54.97 -35.82 -47.63
N SER A 807 -53.94 -35.75 -46.80
CA SER A 807 -54.09 -35.61 -45.35
C SER A 807 -54.65 -34.21 -44.99
N PRO A 808 -55.26 -34.06 -43.80
CA PRO A 808 -55.71 -32.76 -43.28
C PRO A 808 -54.62 -31.68 -43.29
N LEU A 809 -53.35 -32.05 -43.08
CA LEU A 809 -52.19 -31.15 -43.10
C LEU A 809 -51.70 -30.89 -44.54
N ALA A 810 -51.73 -31.90 -45.42
CA ALA A 810 -51.35 -31.76 -46.82
C ALA A 810 -52.21 -30.69 -47.52
N ASN A 811 -53.53 -30.74 -47.34
CA ASN A 811 -54.43 -29.75 -47.93
C ASN A 811 -54.23 -28.33 -47.34
N ALA A 812 -53.80 -28.20 -46.08
CA ALA A 812 -53.47 -26.91 -45.48
C ALA A 812 -52.19 -26.30 -46.10
N CYS A 813 -51.14 -27.10 -46.25
CA CYS A 813 -49.85 -26.65 -46.80
C CYS A 813 -49.78 -26.64 -48.34
N ARG A 814 -50.92 -26.81 -49.03
CA ARG A 814 -51.00 -26.94 -50.49
C ARG A 814 -50.38 -25.78 -51.29
N PHE A 815 -50.15 -24.61 -50.70
CA PHE A 815 -49.42 -23.53 -51.38
C PHE A 815 -47.95 -23.90 -51.63
N LEU A 816 -47.31 -24.68 -50.75
CA LEU A 816 -45.93 -25.11 -50.94
C LEU A 816 -45.82 -26.16 -52.06
N TRP A 817 -46.56 -27.27 -51.95
CA TRP A 817 -46.32 -28.46 -52.77
C TRP A 817 -47.19 -28.62 -54.03
N ARG A 818 -48.38 -28.01 -54.12
CA ARG A 818 -49.34 -28.32 -55.21
C ARG A 818 -48.85 -27.95 -56.61
N ASP A 819 -47.87 -27.06 -56.72
CA ASP A 819 -47.33 -26.61 -58.00
C ASP A 819 -46.20 -27.51 -58.52
N TYR A 820 -45.80 -28.53 -57.76
CA TYR A 820 -44.86 -29.57 -58.18
C TYR A 820 -45.62 -30.72 -58.84
N ASP A 821 -45.11 -31.24 -59.95
CA ASP A 821 -45.59 -32.50 -60.52
C ASP A 821 -45.13 -33.69 -59.67
N ALA A 822 -45.82 -34.82 -59.76
CA ALA A 822 -45.61 -35.98 -58.89
C ALA A 822 -44.17 -36.51 -58.93
N ASP A 823 -43.56 -36.49 -60.12
CA ASP A 823 -42.19 -36.96 -60.36
C ASP A 823 -41.11 -36.03 -59.77
N PHE A 824 -41.44 -34.75 -59.57
CA PHE A 824 -40.51 -33.71 -59.11
C PHE A 824 -40.62 -33.41 -57.59
N ILE A 825 -41.26 -34.30 -56.84
CA ILE A 825 -41.28 -34.30 -55.37
C ILE A 825 -39.96 -34.92 -54.86
N PHE A 826 -38.85 -34.19 -55.04
CA PHE A 826 -37.50 -34.65 -54.66
C PHE A 826 -37.15 -34.41 -53.19
N TRP A 827 -37.75 -33.37 -52.58
CA TRP A 827 -37.85 -33.17 -51.14
C TRP A 827 -38.58 -34.35 -50.50
#